data_AF-A0A934S7N7-F1
#
_entry.id   AF-A0A934S7N7-F1
#
_cell.length_a   1.000
_cell.length_b   1.000
_cell.length_c   1.000
_cell.angle_alpha   90.00
_cell.angle_beta   90.00
_cell.angle_gamma   90.00
#
_symmetry.space_group_name_H-M   'P 1'
#
loop_
_entity.id
_entity.type
_entity.pdbx_description
1 polymer ?
#
loop_
_entity_poly.entity_id
_entity_poly.type
_entity_poly.pdbx_seq_one_letter_code
_entity_poly.pdbx_strand_id
1 'polypeptide(L)'
;MTERLSPVRSKSQVFSPFTPPPQRSCRCRTWLQTGLAAAVFATLYAAPATVFSQPAAPVEQKSAKLSEVAPEIVRSLEMVDQDISTSPNKAEPDVRAFLHGLFALNEGHTAGGTLAQDHPDLMLQLLADLWQRIENGPGDKLPKTTGIRIRNNTREFDLTDTYIQLLTPTIANGPANDQAIAGLAKNPEVTKLLAHFSEGNDGSTVENALTLGRMIFNIRKGEPPLQAAPAAHPALTIEDLPKLDRRVDLGGFGTVQELVAWAHGMNPDRKNPFKVATKEENQTITRRANAYIKLPVEALLPHPSAKVLMGDIPADAERVEDREVQINLNQPRWQATGLYAAPGEAITIHVPSRLRKMGLQVRIGTQTDNVSQPGSNTAGSLQRFPVVANHFALNQPEVTVGNPFGGGIYIEVPTGANQGDLRVTTFGYIIRTFEKLPSPDLQSLTISGGIEMPWWRPGMSQADWKKELAKPAPWTEMDFGTLCLYVPTSDARKARNPQGLTEFWQKVMDAEWKFGGYTGTRLEPMRISFDRQIAYGFMHSGYPIMAFLPQAKEALDLKTLEEKGNWGFFHEIGHDHQPQCITPDGFTESTVNLFTMSAYAAIFPKRDPKLGHESLAHPDELLKRRRDGESADPWVNISVFLPLIDAFGMDSLTRMFSSYWKEDTKHGDAPRYSSDERQDHLVLRYGQTVKRDVSAYFESVHFYVSPSTKKQLSDFEAWEP
;
A
#
# COMPACT_ATOMS: atom_id res chain seq x y z
N MET A 1 30.22 18.08 14.17
CA MET A 1 31.36 17.39 13.52
C MET A 1 31.00 17.29 12.05
N THR A 2 31.55 18.20 11.26
CA THR A 2 31.22 18.45 9.85
C THR A 2 32.29 17.79 8.97
N GLU A 3 31.92 16.74 8.24
CA GLU A 3 32.75 16.16 7.17
C GLU A 3 32.26 16.62 5.81
N ARG A 4 33.22 17.04 4.98
CA ARG A 4 33.05 17.62 3.64
C ARG A 4 32.54 16.56 2.67
N LEU A 5 31.48 16.86 1.93
CA LEU A 5 30.98 16.06 0.82
C LEU A 5 31.78 16.36 -0.46
N SER A 6 32.27 15.33 -1.13
CA SER A 6 32.90 15.38 -2.46
C SER A 6 31.96 14.78 -3.51
N PRO A 7 31.82 15.35 -4.73
CA PRO A 7 30.84 14.87 -5.70
C PRO A 7 31.38 13.70 -6.56
N VAL A 8 30.55 12.67 -6.76
CA VAL A 8 30.78 11.53 -7.68
C VAL A 8 29.86 11.65 -8.88
N ARG A 9 30.43 11.55 -10.09
CA ARG A 9 29.74 11.63 -11.40
C ARG A 9 28.93 10.35 -11.70
N SER A 10 27.67 10.49 -12.13
CA SER A 10 26.91 9.40 -12.79
C SER A 10 26.58 9.77 -14.24
N LYS A 11 26.59 8.77 -15.15
CA LYS A 11 26.26 8.90 -16.58
C LYS A 11 24.91 8.22 -16.84
N SER A 12 23.99 8.89 -17.54
CA SER A 12 22.65 8.42 -17.91
C SER A 12 22.63 7.66 -19.26
N GLN A 13 21.89 6.54 -19.35
CA GLN A 13 21.53 5.86 -20.61
C GLN A 13 19.99 5.74 -20.73
N VAL A 14 19.47 5.96 -21.93
CA VAL A 14 18.03 6.14 -22.26
C VAL A 14 17.49 4.90 -23.01
N PHE A 15 16.23 4.50 -22.73
CA PHE A 15 15.47 3.49 -23.48
C PHE A 15 14.20 4.11 -24.12
N SER A 16 13.86 3.71 -25.36
CA SER A 16 12.71 4.18 -26.16
C SER A 16 11.43 3.32 -25.99
N PRO A 17 10.20 3.89 -26.16
CA PRO A 17 8.95 3.11 -26.09
C PRO A 17 8.24 2.87 -27.44
N PHE A 18 7.47 1.78 -27.49
CA PHE A 18 6.58 1.32 -28.57
C PHE A 18 5.14 1.86 -28.43
N THR A 19 4.46 2.10 -29.55
CA THR A 19 3.06 2.58 -29.69
C THR A 19 2.03 1.45 -29.88
N PRO A 20 0.78 1.55 -29.35
CA PRO A 20 -0.34 0.66 -29.71
C PRO A 20 -1.55 1.37 -30.39
N PRO A 21 -2.48 0.61 -31.02
CA PRO A 21 -3.63 1.13 -31.80
C PRO A 21 -4.98 1.12 -31.02
N PRO A 22 -6.09 1.66 -31.59
CA PRO A 22 -7.21 2.23 -30.81
C PRO A 22 -8.42 1.31 -30.59
N GLN A 23 -9.20 1.64 -29.55
CA GLN A 23 -10.43 1.00 -29.08
C GLN A 23 -11.70 1.42 -29.86
N ARG A 24 -12.74 0.57 -29.78
CA ARG A 24 -14.13 0.90 -30.14
C ARG A 24 -15.06 0.84 -28.92
N SER A 25 -15.99 1.79 -28.88
CA SER A 25 -17.00 2.06 -27.86
C SER A 25 -18.29 1.25 -28.03
N CYS A 26 -19.05 1.04 -26.95
CA CYS A 26 -20.51 0.99 -27.01
C CYS A 26 -21.19 1.45 -25.71
N ARG A 27 -22.31 2.15 -25.87
CA ARG A 27 -23.17 2.79 -24.85
C ARG A 27 -24.27 1.84 -24.37
N CYS A 28 -24.79 2.04 -23.16
CA CYS A 28 -26.20 1.75 -22.86
C CYS A 28 -26.78 2.70 -21.79
N ARG A 29 -28.08 2.99 -21.93
CA ARG A 29 -28.90 3.95 -21.18
C ARG A 29 -29.68 3.29 -20.02
N THR A 30 -29.92 4.14 -19.02
CA THR A 30 -30.83 4.14 -17.85
C THR A 30 -32.29 3.72 -18.06
N TRP A 31 -33.00 3.35 -16.97
CA TRP A 31 -34.38 3.73 -16.50
C TRP A 31 -34.74 2.80 -15.30
N LEU A 32 -35.63 3.06 -14.32
CA LEU A 32 -36.01 4.19 -13.47
C LEU A 32 -36.81 3.60 -12.28
N GLN A 33 -36.81 4.29 -11.14
CA GLN A 33 -37.41 3.95 -9.83
C GLN A 33 -38.95 3.93 -9.75
N THR A 34 -39.50 3.33 -8.67
CA THR A 34 -40.54 3.82 -7.70
C THR A 34 -41.00 2.62 -6.84
N GLY A 35 -41.39 2.63 -5.55
CA GLY A 35 -41.53 3.61 -4.47
C GLY A 35 -42.59 3.15 -3.42
N LEU A 36 -42.26 3.18 -2.11
CA LEU A 36 -43.11 3.35 -0.87
C LEU A 36 -44.26 2.34 -0.55
N ALA A 37 -44.71 2.05 0.69
CA ALA A 37 -44.38 2.36 2.11
C ALA A 37 -45.33 1.59 3.08
N ALA A 38 -44.88 1.37 4.34
CA ALA A 38 -45.54 1.45 5.69
C ALA A 38 -47.01 0.93 5.93
N ALA A 39 -47.54 0.47 7.09
CA ALA A 39 -47.17 0.49 8.52
C ALA A 39 -48.27 -0.20 9.42
N VAL A 40 -47.86 -0.89 10.51
CA VAL A 40 -48.26 -0.77 11.97
C VAL A 40 -49.55 -1.39 12.62
N PHE A 41 -49.35 -1.85 13.90
CA PHE A 41 -50.20 -2.08 15.13
C PHE A 41 -50.63 -3.55 15.44
N ALA A 42 -50.10 -4.26 16.47
CA ALA A 42 -50.30 -4.25 17.96
C ALA A 42 -51.75 -4.62 18.41
N THR A 43 -52.12 -5.42 19.43
CA THR A 43 -51.56 -5.69 20.79
C THR A 43 -52.38 -6.82 21.52
N LEU A 44 -51.72 -7.59 22.42
CA LEU A 44 -52.11 -8.14 23.76
C LEU A 44 -53.42 -8.93 24.06
N TYR A 45 -53.32 -10.08 24.79
CA TYR A 45 -53.81 -10.26 26.19
C TYR A 45 -53.37 -11.63 26.80
N ALA A 46 -53.54 -11.78 28.12
CA ALA A 46 -52.72 -12.57 29.06
C ALA A 46 -53.37 -13.83 29.73
N ALA A 47 -52.50 -14.78 30.11
CA ALA A 47 -52.43 -15.62 31.34
C ALA A 47 -53.55 -16.68 31.67
N PRO A 48 -53.40 -17.53 32.74
CA PRO A 48 -52.56 -18.75 32.80
C PRO A 48 -53.30 -19.99 33.42
N ALA A 49 -52.73 -21.21 33.33
CA ALA A 49 -53.00 -22.28 34.30
C ALA A 49 -51.98 -23.43 34.22
N THR A 50 -51.42 -23.79 35.37
CA THR A 50 -50.59 -24.97 35.64
C THR A 50 -51.43 -26.19 36.01
N VAL A 51 -51.12 -27.38 35.46
CA VAL A 51 -51.45 -28.69 36.05
C VAL A 51 -50.28 -29.65 35.82
N PHE A 52 -49.85 -30.33 36.89
CA PHE A 52 -48.86 -31.41 36.89
C PHE A 52 -49.48 -32.75 36.44
N SER A 53 -48.79 -33.50 35.59
CA SER A 53 -48.96 -34.95 35.46
C SER A 53 -47.64 -35.65 35.10
N GLN A 54 -47.47 -36.85 35.65
CA GLN A 54 -46.29 -37.73 35.70
C GLN A 54 -45.61 -38.06 34.34
N PRO A 55 -44.34 -38.54 34.35
CA PRO A 55 -43.55 -38.72 33.14
C PRO A 55 -43.94 -40.00 32.40
N ALA A 56 -44.28 -39.85 31.11
CA ALA A 56 -44.43 -40.97 30.19
C ALA A 56 -43.05 -41.55 29.81
N ALA A 57 -42.99 -42.87 29.64
CA ALA A 57 -41.84 -43.57 29.10
C ALA A 57 -41.45 -43.01 27.71
N PRO A 58 -40.16 -42.99 27.32
CA PRO A 58 -39.75 -42.39 26.07
C PRO A 58 -40.24 -43.24 24.91
N VAL A 59 -41.23 -42.71 24.20
CA VAL A 59 -41.57 -43.17 22.85
C VAL A 59 -40.41 -42.73 21.96
N GLU A 60 -39.70 -43.69 21.39
CA GLU A 60 -38.72 -43.45 20.35
C GLU A 60 -39.46 -42.91 19.11
N GLN A 61 -39.55 -41.58 19.00
CA GLN A 61 -40.02 -40.94 17.79
C GLN A 61 -38.97 -41.16 16.70
N LYS A 62 -39.34 -41.84 15.61
CA LYS A 62 -38.56 -41.81 14.37
C LYS A 62 -38.27 -40.34 14.02
N SER A 63 -36.99 -39.98 13.83
CA SER A 63 -36.64 -38.65 13.36
C SER A 63 -37.30 -38.40 12.00
N ALA A 64 -37.93 -37.24 11.85
CA ALA A 64 -38.50 -36.83 10.57
C ALA A 64 -37.38 -36.74 9.52
N LYS A 65 -37.67 -37.07 8.25
CA LYS A 65 -36.70 -36.91 7.17
C LYS A 65 -36.86 -35.55 6.49
N LEU A 66 -35.76 -34.92 6.08
CA LEU A 66 -35.80 -33.64 5.35
C LEU A 66 -36.70 -33.71 4.09
N SER A 67 -36.72 -34.84 3.39
CA SER A 67 -37.60 -35.08 2.23
C SER A 67 -39.10 -35.11 2.55
N GLU A 68 -39.47 -35.37 3.81
CA GLU A 68 -40.87 -35.41 4.26
C GLU A 68 -41.31 -34.04 4.80
N VAL A 69 -40.37 -33.28 5.36
CA VAL A 69 -40.60 -31.99 6.02
C VAL A 69 -40.47 -30.81 5.06
N ALA A 70 -39.49 -30.84 4.16
CA ALA A 70 -39.14 -29.74 3.26
C ALA A 70 -38.71 -30.28 1.87
N PRO A 71 -39.65 -30.87 1.10
CA PRO A 71 -39.35 -31.48 -0.20
C PRO A 71 -38.80 -30.47 -1.23
N GLU A 72 -39.15 -29.20 -1.12
CA GLU A 72 -38.63 -28.11 -1.95
C GLU A 72 -37.14 -27.84 -1.71
N ILE A 73 -36.67 -27.91 -0.46
CA ILE A 73 -35.26 -27.77 -0.12
C ILE A 73 -34.47 -28.93 -0.73
N VAL A 74 -34.99 -30.16 -0.64
CA VAL A 74 -34.38 -31.35 -1.23
C VAL A 74 -34.26 -31.21 -2.75
N ARG A 75 -35.32 -30.73 -3.42
CA ARG A 75 -35.30 -30.51 -4.88
C ARG A 75 -34.26 -29.47 -5.30
N SER A 76 -34.14 -28.37 -4.54
CA SER A 76 -33.10 -27.36 -4.78
C SER A 76 -31.70 -27.92 -4.53
N LEU A 77 -31.54 -28.79 -3.53
CA LEU A 77 -30.28 -29.46 -3.23
C LEU A 77 -29.87 -30.45 -4.32
N GLU A 78 -30.82 -31.18 -4.91
CA GLU A 78 -30.57 -32.08 -6.05
C GLU A 78 -30.01 -31.33 -7.28
N MET A 79 -30.46 -30.09 -7.51
CA MET A 79 -29.91 -29.25 -8.58
C MET A 79 -28.45 -28.88 -8.31
N VAL A 80 -28.13 -28.54 -7.05
CA VAL A 80 -26.75 -28.27 -6.62
C VAL A 80 -25.87 -29.52 -6.79
N ASP A 81 -26.37 -30.68 -6.39
CA ASP A 81 -25.64 -31.96 -6.53
C ASP A 81 -25.39 -32.31 -8.01
N GLN A 82 -26.35 -32.02 -8.91
CA GLN A 82 -26.19 -32.18 -10.35
C GLN A 82 -25.16 -31.21 -10.93
N ASP A 83 -25.13 -29.95 -10.49
CA ASP A 83 -24.17 -28.97 -10.96
C ASP A 83 -22.75 -29.22 -10.42
N ILE A 84 -22.61 -29.62 -9.15
CA ILE A 84 -21.33 -30.06 -8.54
C ILE A 84 -20.75 -31.26 -9.33
N SER A 85 -21.59 -32.23 -9.68
CA SER A 85 -21.14 -33.46 -10.35
C SER A 85 -20.79 -33.25 -11.83
N THR A 86 -21.43 -32.30 -12.51
CA THR A 86 -21.20 -32.02 -13.95
C THR A 86 -20.21 -30.88 -14.21
N SER A 87 -20.01 -29.99 -13.24
CA SER A 87 -19.13 -28.82 -13.33
C SER A 87 -18.34 -28.60 -12.02
N PRO A 88 -17.31 -29.42 -11.73
CA PRO A 88 -16.50 -29.37 -10.51
C PRO A 88 -16.11 -27.98 -9.98
N ASN A 89 -15.73 -27.07 -10.88
CA ASN A 89 -15.26 -25.72 -10.53
C ASN A 89 -16.37 -24.76 -10.07
N LYS A 90 -17.63 -25.22 -9.98
CA LYS A 90 -18.79 -24.43 -9.55
C LYS A 90 -19.33 -24.80 -8.17
N ALA A 91 -18.73 -25.80 -7.51
CA ALA A 91 -19.26 -26.31 -6.25
C ALA A 91 -19.45 -25.23 -5.17
N GLU A 92 -18.48 -24.34 -4.99
CA GLU A 92 -18.62 -23.20 -4.07
C GLU A 92 -19.72 -22.21 -4.53
N PRO A 93 -19.68 -21.63 -5.75
CA PRO A 93 -20.71 -20.71 -6.21
C PRO A 93 -22.14 -21.24 -6.09
N ASP A 94 -22.35 -22.53 -6.36
CA ASP A 94 -23.68 -23.15 -6.36
C ASP A 94 -24.17 -23.42 -4.92
N VAL A 95 -23.29 -23.81 -3.99
CA VAL A 95 -23.64 -23.92 -2.56
C VAL A 95 -23.96 -22.54 -1.98
N ARG A 96 -23.20 -21.51 -2.33
CA ARG A 96 -23.48 -20.12 -1.93
C ARG A 96 -24.81 -19.65 -2.49
N ALA A 97 -25.09 -19.91 -3.77
CA ALA A 97 -26.36 -19.57 -4.41
C ALA A 97 -27.54 -20.31 -3.76
N PHE A 98 -27.37 -21.58 -3.39
CA PHE A 98 -28.35 -22.35 -2.65
C PHE A 98 -28.63 -21.76 -1.27
N LEU A 99 -27.60 -21.45 -0.48
CA LEU A 99 -27.77 -20.84 0.83
C LEU A 99 -28.40 -19.44 0.73
N HIS A 100 -28.02 -18.65 -0.28
CA HIS A 100 -28.68 -17.38 -0.58
C HIS A 100 -30.17 -17.57 -0.87
N GLY A 101 -30.55 -18.58 -1.66
CA GLY A 101 -31.96 -18.90 -1.93
C GLY A 101 -32.69 -19.43 -0.69
N LEU A 102 -32.02 -20.24 0.12
CA LEU A 102 -32.55 -20.82 1.35
C LEU A 102 -32.91 -19.74 2.38
N PHE A 103 -32.10 -18.70 2.49
CA PHE A 103 -32.31 -17.57 3.39
C PHE A 103 -32.89 -16.32 2.71
N ALA A 104 -33.33 -16.42 1.45
CA ALA A 104 -34.02 -15.33 0.77
C ALA A 104 -35.45 -15.17 1.32
N LEU A 105 -35.85 -13.94 1.60
CA LEU A 105 -37.20 -13.62 2.06
C LEU A 105 -38.26 -13.95 1.00
N ASN A 106 -39.27 -14.71 1.40
CA ASN A 106 -40.47 -15.00 0.63
C ASN A 106 -41.70 -14.84 1.54
N GLU A 107 -42.59 -13.89 1.22
CA GLU A 107 -43.80 -13.60 2.00
C GLU A 107 -43.55 -13.40 3.53
N GLY A 108 -42.41 -12.82 3.87
CA GLY A 108 -42.05 -12.47 5.26
C GLY A 108 -41.34 -13.55 6.07
N HIS A 109 -41.09 -14.73 5.49
CA HIS A 109 -40.32 -15.82 6.10
C HIS A 109 -39.28 -16.35 5.09
N THR A 110 -38.30 -17.13 5.54
CA THR A 110 -37.31 -17.79 4.67
C THR A 110 -37.46 -19.31 4.80
N ALA A 111 -37.24 -20.09 3.73
CA ALA A 111 -37.36 -21.54 3.80
C ALA A 111 -36.38 -22.16 4.81
N GLY A 112 -35.14 -21.64 4.83
CA GLY A 112 -34.13 -21.96 5.84
C GLY A 112 -34.53 -21.53 7.23
N GLY A 113 -35.21 -20.39 7.35
CA GLY A 113 -35.68 -19.87 8.64
C GLY A 113 -36.80 -20.70 9.25
N THR A 114 -37.77 -21.11 8.44
CA THR A 114 -38.83 -22.04 8.86
C THR A 114 -38.24 -23.39 9.27
N LEU A 115 -37.31 -23.94 8.46
CA LEU A 115 -36.63 -25.18 8.81
C LEU A 115 -35.82 -25.06 10.10
N ALA A 116 -35.08 -23.95 10.27
CA ALA A 116 -34.30 -23.65 11.46
C ALA A 116 -35.16 -23.52 12.72
N GLN A 117 -36.39 -23.00 12.59
CA GLN A 117 -37.33 -22.82 13.69
C GLN A 117 -38.07 -24.11 14.06
N ASP A 118 -38.60 -24.81 13.07
CA ASP A 118 -39.50 -25.96 13.27
C ASP A 118 -38.72 -27.28 13.42
N HIS A 119 -37.57 -27.39 12.74
CA HIS A 119 -36.73 -28.58 12.69
C HIS A 119 -35.23 -28.23 12.75
N PRO A 120 -34.75 -27.63 13.86
CA PRO A 120 -33.36 -27.19 14.01
C PRO A 120 -32.34 -28.31 13.84
N ASP A 121 -32.70 -29.55 14.17
CA ASP A 121 -31.88 -30.73 13.95
C ASP A 121 -31.66 -31.01 12.46
N LEU A 122 -32.71 -30.93 11.64
CA LEU A 122 -32.61 -31.08 10.19
C LEU A 122 -31.83 -29.93 9.54
N MET A 123 -31.93 -28.71 10.09
CA MET A 123 -31.14 -27.58 9.63
C MET A 123 -29.64 -27.79 9.88
N LEU A 124 -29.25 -28.23 11.08
CA LEU A 124 -27.84 -28.53 11.39
C LEU A 124 -27.29 -29.68 10.52
N GLN A 125 -28.10 -30.72 10.29
CA GLN A 125 -27.74 -31.82 9.39
C GLN A 125 -27.52 -31.32 7.96
N LEU A 126 -28.45 -30.51 7.43
CA LEU A 126 -28.34 -29.92 6.09
C LEU A 126 -27.04 -29.11 5.94
N LEU A 127 -26.72 -28.23 6.89
CA LEU A 127 -25.50 -27.41 6.84
C LEU A 127 -24.23 -28.26 6.90
N ALA A 128 -24.21 -29.30 7.73
CA ALA A 128 -23.08 -30.22 7.83
C ALA A 128 -22.90 -31.05 6.55
N ASP A 129 -24.00 -31.52 5.97
CA ASP A 129 -23.97 -32.30 4.73
C ASP A 129 -23.58 -31.43 3.53
N LEU A 130 -23.96 -30.15 3.51
CA LEU A 130 -23.49 -29.17 2.52
C LEU A 130 -21.97 -28.97 2.63
N TRP A 131 -21.46 -28.83 3.85
CA TRP A 131 -20.01 -28.70 4.05
C TRP A 131 -19.26 -29.98 3.63
N GLN A 132 -19.82 -31.15 3.93
CA GLN A 132 -19.26 -32.42 3.48
C GLN A 132 -19.18 -32.51 1.95
N ARG A 133 -20.18 -31.99 1.22
CA ARG A 133 -20.17 -31.92 -0.25
C ARG A 133 -19.05 -31.02 -0.77
N ILE A 134 -18.83 -29.88 -0.12
CA ILE A 134 -17.72 -28.97 -0.45
C ILE A 134 -16.38 -29.67 -0.25
N GLU A 135 -16.18 -30.33 0.90
CA GLU A 135 -14.91 -31.01 1.21
C GLU A 135 -14.63 -32.23 0.31
N ASN A 136 -15.67 -32.93 -0.10
CA ASN A 136 -15.56 -34.08 -1.01
C ASN A 136 -15.59 -33.67 -2.49
N GLY A 137 -15.85 -32.39 -2.78
CA GLY A 137 -16.01 -31.85 -4.12
C GLY A 137 -14.67 -31.69 -4.86
N PRO A 138 -14.63 -31.87 -6.19
CA PRO A 138 -13.42 -31.69 -7.00
C PRO A 138 -13.07 -30.23 -7.34
N GLY A 139 -13.81 -29.23 -6.83
CA GLY A 139 -13.59 -27.80 -7.07
C GLY A 139 -12.69 -27.11 -6.04
N ASP A 140 -12.52 -25.78 -6.18
CA ASP A 140 -11.83 -24.97 -5.18
C ASP A 140 -12.54 -25.10 -3.82
N LYS A 141 -11.76 -25.38 -2.77
CA LYS A 141 -12.29 -25.46 -1.41
C LYS A 141 -12.61 -24.05 -0.92
N LEU A 142 -13.74 -23.89 -0.23
CA LEU A 142 -14.05 -22.63 0.45
C LEU A 142 -12.88 -22.19 1.34
N PRO A 143 -12.56 -20.89 1.41
CA PRO A 143 -11.68 -20.37 2.45
C PRO A 143 -12.17 -20.86 3.81
N LYS A 144 -11.24 -21.23 4.69
CA LYS A 144 -11.56 -21.63 6.06
C LYS A 144 -12.18 -20.43 6.78
N THR A 145 -13.50 -20.33 6.77
CA THR A 145 -14.29 -19.17 7.22
C THR A 145 -13.88 -18.58 8.58
N THR A 146 -14.12 -17.27 8.73
CA THR A 146 -13.51 -16.32 9.69
C THR A 146 -14.25 -16.11 11.02
N GLY A 147 -15.17 -17.01 11.36
CA GLY A 147 -15.94 -16.97 12.61
C GLY A 147 -17.45 -16.81 12.43
N ILE A 148 -18.21 -16.84 13.53
CA ILE A 148 -19.66 -16.59 13.55
C ILE A 148 -19.88 -15.16 14.01
N ARG A 149 -20.35 -14.27 13.12
CA ARG A 149 -20.54 -12.84 13.42
C ARG A 149 -21.98 -12.41 13.19
N ILE A 150 -22.60 -11.83 14.21
CA ILE A 150 -24.00 -11.40 14.21
C ILE A 150 -24.06 -9.88 14.22
N ARG A 151 -24.80 -9.28 13.27
CA ARG A 151 -24.99 -7.83 13.22
C ARG A 151 -26.41 -7.43 13.65
N ASN A 152 -26.50 -6.43 14.53
CA ASN A 152 -27.77 -5.77 14.83
C ASN A 152 -27.57 -4.25 14.72
N ASN A 153 -28.35 -3.58 13.84
CA ASN A 153 -28.58 -2.16 13.54
C ASN A 153 -27.49 -1.07 13.81
N THR A 154 -26.54 -1.26 14.70
CA THR A 154 -25.37 -0.39 14.99
C THR A 154 -24.11 -1.13 15.47
N ARG A 155 -24.13 -2.45 15.74
CA ARG A 155 -22.99 -3.22 16.28
C ARG A 155 -22.90 -4.63 15.69
N GLU A 156 -21.67 -5.13 15.62
CA GLU A 156 -21.33 -6.50 15.21
C GLU A 156 -20.76 -7.24 16.43
N PHE A 157 -21.22 -8.47 16.63
CA PHE A 157 -20.80 -9.35 17.73
C PHE A 157 -20.14 -10.58 17.14
N ASP A 158 -18.87 -10.82 17.50
CA ASP A 158 -18.19 -12.07 17.21
C ASP A 158 -18.54 -13.10 18.28
N LEU A 159 -19.21 -14.19 17.89
CA LEU A 159 -19.65 -15.26 18.77
C LEU A 159 -18.86 -16.54 18.56
N THR A 160 -17.75 -16.50 17.82
CA THR A 160 -16.97 -17.68 17.43
C THR A 160 -16.55 -18.50 18.64
N ASP A 161 -15.92 -17.87 19.64
CA ASP A 161 -15.48 -18.56 20.86
C ASP A 161 -16.65 -19.10 21.68
N THR A 162 -17.79 -18.40 21.67
CA THR A 162 -19.00 -18.84 22.36
C THR A 162 -19.49 -20.16 21.77
N TYR A 163 -19.53 -20.27 20.43
CA TYR A 163 -19.96 -21.49 19.76
C TYR A 163 -18.91 -22.60 19.76
N ILE A 164 -17.61 -22.27 19.73
CA ILE A 164 -16.56 -23.26 19.98
C ILE A 164 -16.78 -23.89 21.36
N GLN A 165 -16.89 -23.09 22.42
CA GLN A 165 -17.11 -23.59 23.79
C GLN A 165 -18.40 -24.39 23.92
N LEU A 166 -19.46 -24.01 23.20
CA LEU A 166 -20.74 -24.72 23.18
C LEU A 166 -20.63 -26.11 22.52
N LEU A 167 -19.89 -26.21 21.43
CA LEU A 167 -19.82 -27.42 20.60
C LEU A 167 -18.71 -28.39 21.03
N THR A 168 -17.63 -27.91 21.65
CA THR A 168 -16.49 -28.72 22.11
C THR A 168 -16.89 -29.91 23.01
N PRO A 169 -17.83 -29.80 23.98
CA PRO A 169 -18.24 -30.94 24.79
C PRO A 169 -18.83 -32.11 23.98
N THR A 170 -19.35 -31.86 22.78
CA THR A 170 -19.99 -32.86 21.92
C THR A 170 -19.01 -33.94 21.46
N ILE A 171 -17.74 -33.57 21.23
CA ILE A 171 -16.70 -34.53 20.78
C ILE A 171 -15.97 -35.23 21.94
N ALA A 172 -16.21 -34.82 23.20
CA ALA A 172 -15.60 -35.47 24.37
C ALA A 172 -16.02 -36.96 24.50
N ASN A 173 -17.11 -37.34 23.83
CA ASN A 173 -17.65 -38.69 23.79
C ASN A 173 -17.38 -39.42 22.45
N GLY A 174 -16.47 -38.90 21.62
CA GLY A 174 -16.17 -39.42 20.27
C GLY A 174 -16.85 -38.61 19.15
N PRO A 175 -16.73 -39.06 17.88
CA PRO A 175 -17.35 -38.38 16.74
C PRO A 175 -18.86 -38.20 16.93
N ALA A 176 -19.36 -36.98 16.71
CA ALA A 176 -20.77 -36.66 16.90
C ALA A 176 -21.63 -37.40 15.86
N ASN A 177 -22.54 -38.25 16.31
CA ASN A 177 -23.53 -38.90 15.45
C ASN A 177 -24.82 -38.04 15.36
N ASP A 178 -25.77 -38.45 14.52
CA ASP A 178 -27.01 -37.68 14.33
C ASP A 178 -27.82 -37.51 15.62
N GLN A 179 -27.72 -38.43 16.57
CA GLN A 179 -28.34 -38.31 17.89
C GLN A 179 -27.69 -37.20 18.74
N ALA A 180 -26.36 -37.05 18.65
CA ALA A 180 -25.64 -35.94 19.29
C ALA A 180 -26.00 -34.60 18.65
N ILE A 181 -26.15 -34.54 17.32
CA ILE A 181 -26.60 -33.34 16.60
C ILE A 181 -28.04 -32.97 16.97
N ALA A 182 -28.95 -33.95 17.06
CA ALA A 182 -30.30 -33.74 17.53
C ALA A 182 -30.35 -33.27 19.01
N GLY A 183 -29.36 -33.67 19.82
CA GLY A 183 -29.15 -33.13 21.16
C GLY A 183 -28.72 -31.65 21.14
N LEU A 184 -27.80 -31.28 20.26
CA LEU A 184 -27.34 -29.90 20.07
C LEU A 184 -28.46 -28.97 19.61
N ALA A 185 -29.34 -29.43 18.72
CA ALA A 185 -30.49 -28.66 18.24
C ALA A 185 -31.46 -28.23 19.36
N LYS A 186 -31.46 -28.93 20.50
CA LYS A 186 -32.25 -28.60 21.70
C LYS A 186 -31.57 -27.58 22.61
N ASN A 187 -30.33 -27.20 22.32
CA ASN A 187 -29.61 -26.21 23.11
C ASN A 187 -30.13 -24.79 22.82
N PRO A 188 -30.57 -24.03 23.83
CA PRO A 188 -31.13 -22.70 23.63
C PRO A 188 -30.22 -21.72 22.87
N GLU A 189 -28.90 -21.82 23.01
CA GLU A 189 -27.95 -20.94 22.31
C GLU A 189 -27.77 -21.31 20.84
N VAL A 190 -27.94 -22.59 20.50
CA VAL A 190 -28.01 -23.06 19.10
C VAL A 190 -29.33 -22.62 18.48
N THR A 191 -30.45 -22.75 19.20
CA THR A 191 -31.75 -22.27 18.72
C THR A 191 -31.75 -20.75 18.48
N LYS A 192 -31.11 -19.96 19.37
CA LYS A 192 -30.92 -18.52 19.17
C LYS A 192 -30.07 -18.20 17.94
N LEU A 193 -29.00 -18.97 17.69
CA LEU A 193 -28.17 -18.80 16.50
C LEU A 193 -28.98 -19.00 15.22
N LEU A 194 -29.71 -20.11 15.18
CA LEU A 194 -30.54 -20.51 14.06
C LEU A 194 -31.67 -19.50 13.81
N ALA A 195 -32.27 -18.97 14.88
CA ALA A 195 -33.24 -17.88 14.81
C ALA A 195 -32.63 -16.56 14.31
N HIS A 196 -31.35 -16.29 14.60
CA HIS A 196 -30.69 -15.11 14.05
C HIS A 196 -30.46 -15.25 12.53
N PHE A 197 -30.15 -16.46 12.06
CA PHE A 197 -30.02 -16.73 10.62
C PHE A 197 -31.36 -16.68 9.88
N SER A 198 -32.48 -16.94 10.57
CA SER A 198 -33.81 -16.94 9.96
C SER A 198 -34.35 -15.53 9.66
N GLU A 199 -33.84 -14.51 10.35
CA GLU A 199 -34.26 -13.10 10.18
C GLU A 199 -33.67 -12.44 8.91
N GLY A 200 -32.73 -13.09 8.20
CA GLY A 200 -32.38 -12.85 6.80
C GLY A 200 -31.93 -11.44 6.38
N ASN A 201 -31.58 -10.57 7.33
CA ASN A 201 -31.35 -9.14 7.09
C ASN A 201 -29.86 -8.71 7.07
N ASP A 202 -28.91 -9.65 7.07
CA ASP A 202 -27.48 -9.32 7.02
C ASP A 202 -26.73 -10.04 5.88
N GLY A 203 -25.71 -9.38 5.32
CA GLY A 203 -24.84 -9.97 4.29
C GLY A 203 -23.92 -11.08 4.80
N SER A 204 -23.95 -11.39 6.10
CA SER A 204 -23.12 -12.39 6.78
C SER A 204 -23.83 -13.73 7.01
N THR A 205 -25.15 -13.82 6.79
CA THR A 205 -25.97 -15.00 7.09
C THR A 205 -25.46 -16.25 6.37
N VAL A 206 -25.07 -16.10 5.09
CA VAL A 206 -24.50 -17.21 4.29
C VAL A 206 -23.14 -17.66 4.83
N GLU A 207 -22.24 -16.73 5.20
CA GLU A 207 -20.93 -17.06 5.79
C GLU A 207 -21.05 -17.72 7.16
N ASN A 208 -22.01 -17.27 7.97
CA ASN A 208 -22.26 -17.85 9.27
C ASN A 208 -22.85 -19.27 9.16
N ALA A 209 -23.77 -19.49 8.21
CA ALA A 209 -24.34 -20.81 7.92
C ALA A 209 -23.26 -21.80 7.42
N LEU A 210 -22.35 -21.32 6.56
CA LEU A 210 -21.17 -22.06 6.12
C LEU A 210 -20.24 -22.41 7.29
N THR A 211 -19.94 -21.44 8.14
CA THR A 211 -19.09 -21.63 9.33
C THR A 211 -19.71 -22.61 10.32
N LEU A 212 -21.01 -22.50 10.59
CA LEU A 212 -21.72 -23.46 11.43
C LEU A 212 -21.72 -24.86 10.81
N GLY A 213 -21.98 -24.97 9.50
CA GLY A 213 -21.90 -26.24 8.78
C GLY A 213 -20.54 -26.91 8.90
N ARG A 214 -19.46 -26.14 8.78
CA ARG A 214 -18.09 -26.60 9.03
C ARG A 214 -17.89 -27.09 10.47
N MET A 215 -18.37 -26.32 11.46
CA MET A 215 -18.27 -26.71 12.86
C MET A 215 -18.94 -28.06 13.13
N ILE A 216 -20.17 -28.24 12.63
CA ILE A 216 -20.93 -29.47 12.79
C ILE A 216 -20.28 -30.64 12.03
N PHE A 217 -19.75 -30.39 10.83
CA PHE A 217 -19.00 -31.37 10.05
C PHE A 217 -17.72 -31.85 10.77
N ASN A 218 -16.95 -30.93 11.36
CA ASN A 218 -15.73 -31.28 12.08
C ASN A 218 -16.04 -32.12 13.32
N ILE A 219 -17.04 -31.76 14.12
CA ILE A 219 -17.41 -32.56 15.28
C ILE A 219 -17.95 -33.95 14.88
N ARG A 220 -18.59 -34.10 13.71
CA ARG A 220 -18.96 -35.41 13.14
C ARG A 220 -17.77 -36.29 12.78
N LYS A 221 -16.60 -35.68 12.53
CA LYS A 221 -15.33 -36.40 12.35
C LYS A 221 -14.57 -36.64 13.66
N GLY A 222 -15.08 -36.12 14.79
CA GLY A 222 -14.35 -36.11 16.06
C GLY A 222 -13.23 -35.07 16.11
N GLU A 223 -13.29 -34.06 15.23
CA GLU A 223 -12.34 -32.94 15.19
C GLU A 223 -12.91 -31.72 15.95
N PRO A 224 -12.05 -30.79 16.43
CA PRO A 224 -12.50 -29.54 17.04
C PRO A 224 -13.45 -28.74 16.12
N PRO A 225 -14.49 -28.05 16.66
CA PRO A 225 -15.48 -27.33 15.87
C PRO A 225 -14.84 -26.38 14.85
N LEU A 226 -13.88 -25.56 15.28
CA LEU A 226 -12.94 -24.92 14.39
C LEU A 226 -11.53 -25.33 14.79
N GLN A 227 -10.72 -25.69 13.80
CA GLN A 227 -9.27 -25.66 13.97
C GLN A 227 -8.89 -24.19 14.07
N ALA A 228 -8.04 -23.83 15.05
CA ALA A 228 -7.39 -22.53 15.04
C ALA A 228 -6.82 -22.28 13.64
N ALA A 229 -6.83 -21.02 13.17
CA ALA A 229 -5.91 -20.62 12.10
C ALA A 229 -4.56 -21.26 12.47
N PRO A 230 -3.93 -22.02 11.54
CA PRO A 230 -2.83 -22.89 11.91
C PRO A 230 -1.88 -22.12 12.80
N ALA A 231 -1.77 -22.57 14.07
CA ALA A 231 -0.78 -22.06 14.98
C ALA A 231 0.54 -22.10 14.20
N ALA A 232 1.29 -20.99 14.25
CA ALA A 232 2.56 -20.81 13.56
C ALA A 232 3.23 -22.18 13.39
N HIS A 233 3.31 -22.65 12.14
CA HIS A 233 3.96 -23.92 11.83
C HIS A 233 5.25 -23.97 12.65
N PRO A 234 5.60 -25.13 13.27
CA PRO A 234 6.91 -25.25 13.92
C PRO A 234 7.94 -24.67 12.95
N ALA A 235 8.72 -23.69 13.42
CA ALA A 235 9.49 -22.83 12.55
C ALA A 235 10.32 -23.69 11.61
N LEU A 236 9.96 -23.69 10.32
CA LEU A 236 10.63 -24.48 9.30
C LEU A 236 12.13 -24.20 9.40
N THR A 237 12.95 -25.25 9.51
CA THR A 237 14.39 -25.08 9.41
C THR A 237 14.80 -25.08 7.94
N ILE A 238 16.06 -24.77 7.65
CA ILE A 238 16.58 -24.83 6.28
C ILE A 238 16.48 -26.26 5.74
N GLU A 239 16.66 -27.26 6.60
CA GLU A 239 16.57 -28.68 6.26
C GLU A 239 15.16 -29.12 5.87
N ASP A 240 14.13 -28.46 6.42
CA ASP A 240 12.72 -28.77 6.15
C ASP A 240 12.21 -28.19 4.82
N LEU A 241 13.01 -27.36 4.14
CA LEU A 241 12.56 -26.66 2.94
C LEU A 241 12.24 -27.62 1.79
N PRO A 242 11.15 -27.37 1.04
CA PRO A 242 10.72 -28.25 -0.03
C PRO A 242 11.68 -28.21 -1.22
N LYS A 243 11.62 -29.25 -2.06
CA LYS A 243 12.20 -29.15 -3.40
C LYS A 243 11.32 -28.25 -4.26
N LEU A 244 11.89 -27.19 -4.80
CA LEU A 244 11.18 -26.26 -5.68
C LEU A 244 11.24 -26.70 -7.15
N ASP A 245 10.30 -26.17 -7.94
CA ASP A 245 10.30 -26.31 -9.39
C ASP A 245 11.62 -25.77 -9.99
N ARG A 246 12.16 -26.44 -11.01
CA ARG A 246 13.40 -26.05 -11.70
C ARG A 246 13.33 -24.65 -12.34
N ARG A 247 12.13 -24.09 -12.51
CA ARG A 247 11.90 -22.73 -13.04
C ARG A 247 12.17 -21.63 -12.02
N VAL A 248 12.26 -21.96 -10.72
CA VAL A 248 12.62 -20.98 -9.69
C VAL A 248 14.10 -20.64 -9.85
N ASP A 249 14.42 -19.35 -10.01
CA ASP A 249 15.81 -18.89 -10.04
C ASP A 249 16.43 -19.05 -8.64
N LEU A 250 17.47 -19.87 -8.54
CA LEU A 250 18.22 -20.10 -7.30
C LEU A 250 19.55 -19.34 -7.26
N GLY A 251 19.76 -18.35 -8.12
CA GLY A 251 20.95 -17.50 -8.10
C GLY A 251 22.25 -18.24 -8.37
N GLY A 252 22.17 -19.40 -9.02
CA GLY A 252 23.29 -20.30 -9.33
C GLY A 252 23.56 -21.40 -8.30
N PHE A 253 22.72 -21.57 -7.28
CA PHE A 253 22.76 -22.71 -6.38
C PHE A 253 21.99 -23.93 -6.93
N GLY A 254 22.35 -25.13 -6.49
CA GLY A 254 21.71 -26.38 -6.90
C GLY A 254 20.44 -26.69 -6.12
N THR A 255 20.29 -26.13 -4.91
CA THR A 255 19.11 -26.34 -4.05
C THR A 255 18.64 -25.05 -3.38
N VAL A 256 17.38 -25.02 -2.95
CA VAL A 256 16.85 -23.87 -2.19
C VAL A 256 17.54 -23.74 -0.84
N GLN A 257 17.88 -24.87 -0.21
CA GLN A 257 18.62 -24.93 1.05
C GLN A 257 19.97 -24.21 0.96
N GLU A 258 20.72 -24.42 -0.12
CA GLU A 258 21.99 -23.74 -0.37
C GLU A 258 21.82 -22.22 -0.51
N LEU A 259 20.79 -21.76 -1.23
CA LEU A 259 20.51 -20.35 -1.40
C LEU A 259 20.09 -19.69 -0.07
N VAL A 260 19.20 -20.33 0.69
CA VAL A 260 18.73 -19.83 1.99
C VAL A 260 19.86 -19.83 3.01
N ALA A 261 20.69 -20.89 3.06
CA ALA A 261 21.86 -20.94 3.92
C ALA A 261 22.87 -19.84 3.58
N TRP A 262 23.13 -19.60 2.29
CA TRP A 262 23.96 -18.48 1.85
C TRP A 262 23.39 -17.14 2.30
N ALA A 263 22.09 -16.92 2.11
CA ALA A 263 21.44 -15.66 2.48
C ALA A 263 21.51 -15.45 4.00
N HIS A 264 21.13 -16.45 4.80
CA HIS A 264 21.14 -16.38 6.26
C HIS A 264 22.56 -16.20 6.83
N GLY A 265 23.58 -16.69 6.13
CA GLY A 265 25.00 -16.43 6.46
C GLY A 265 25.44 -14.99 6.16
N MET A 266 24.73 -14.27 5.30
CA MET A 266 24.98 -12.85 4.98
C MET A 266 24.16 -11.93 5.89
N ASN A 267 24.65 -11.72 7.12
CA ASN A 267 24.02 -10.83 8.09
C ASN A 267 24.88 -9.59 8.41
N PRO A 268 25.12 -8.69 7.44
CA PRO A 268 25.88 -7.48 7.69
C PRO A 268 25.12 -6.50 8.58
N ASP A 269 25.87 -5.77 9.40
CA ASP A 269 25.39 -4.61 10.11
C ASP A 269 26.41 -3.45 10.06
N ARG A 270 26.12 -2.33 10.73
CA ARG A 270 27.01 -1.17 10.74
C ARG A 270 28.36 -1.44 11.43
N LYS A 271 28.40 -2.30 12.44
CA LYS A 271 29.61 -2.69 13.19
C LYS A 271 30.39 -3.77 12.46
N ASN A 272 29.70 -4.68 11.78
CA ASN A 272 30.24 -5.81 11.05
C ASN A 272 29.76 -5.76 9.58
N PRO A 273 30.27 -4.82 8.77
CA PRO A 273 29.88 -4.76 7.37
C PRO A 273 30.47 -5.94 6.58
N PHE A 274 29.69 -6.47 5.64
CA PHE A 274 30.15 -7.47 4.68
C PHE A 274 30.99 -6.76 3.60
N LYS A 275 32.29 -7.09 3.55
CA LYS A 275 33.21 -6.51 2.57
C LYS A 275 33.11 -7.26 1.25
N VAL A 276 33.07 -6.50 0.16
CA VAL A 276 33.00 -7.05 -1.19
C VAL A 276 34.31 -6.70 -1.89
N ALA A 277 35.05 -7.72 -2.31
CA ALA A 277 36.42 -7.56 -2.80
C ALA A 277 36.47 -7.18 -4.28
N THR A 278 35.56 -7.73 -5.09
CA THR A 278 35.57 -7.53 -6.54
C THR A 278 34.20 -7.13 -7.10
N LYS A 279 34.20 -6.58 -8.33
CA LYS A 279 32.96 -6.23 -9.03
C LYS A 279 32.16 -7.48 -9.39
N GLU A 280 32.83 -8.57 -9.74
CA GLU A 280 32.25 -9.86 -10.11
C GLU A 280 31.57 -10.54 -8.91
N GLU A 281 32.21 -10.45 -7.74
CA GLU A 281 31.62 -10.88 -6.47
C GLU A 281 30.35 -10.09 -6.18
N ASN A 282 30.41 -8.76 -6.31
CA ASN A 282 29.28 -7.88 -6.09
C ASN A 282 28.08 -8.15 -7.03
N GLN A 283 28.35 -8.43 -8.30
CA GLN A 283 27.32 -8.85 -9.27
C GLN A 283 26.72 -10.20 -8.89
N THR A 284 27.54 -11.13 -8.40
CA THR A 284 27.07 -12.44 -7.93
C THR A 284 26.18 -12.31 -6.70
N ILE A 285 26.56 -11.46 -5.73
CA ILE A 285 25.76 -11.12 -4.55
C ILE A 285 24.44 -10.52 -4.98
N THR A 286 24.46 -9.55 -5.88
CA THR A 286 23.26 -8.91 -6.43
C THR A 286 22.29 -9.92 -7.03
N ARG A 287 22.78 -10.83 -7.88
CA ARG A 287 21.94 -11.88 -8.49
C ARG A 287 21.35 -12.81 -7.43
N ARG A 288 22.15 -13.30 -6.50
CA ARG A 288 21.71 -14.22 -5.44
C ARG A 288 20.71 -13.57 -4.48
N ALA A 289 20.90 -12.31 -4.12
CA ALA A 289 19.96 -11.56 -3.29
C ALA A 289 18.60 -11.38 -3.99
N ASN A 290 18.61 -11.10 -5.30
CA ASN A 290 17.38 -11.03 -6.12
C ASN A 290 16.68 -12.39 -6.26
N ALA A 291 17.42 -13.50 -6.32
CA ALA A 291 16.86 -14.84 -6.30
C ALA A 291 16.22 -15.15 -4.93
N TYR A 292 16.95 -14.88 -3.84
CA TYR A 292 16.48 -15.14 -2.47
C TYR A 292 15.20 -14.38 -2.11
N ILE A 293 15.13 -13.08 -2.41
CA ILE A 293 13.95 -12.27 -2.07
C ILE A 293 12.69 -12.73 -2.83
N LYS A 294 12.86 -13.40 -3.98
CA LYS A 294 11.78 -13.90 -4.85
C LYS A 294 11.41 -15.37 -4.59
N LEU A 295 11.95 -16.00 -3.55
CA LEU A 295 11.55 -17.35 -3.19
C LEU A 295 10.03 -17.41 -2.93
N PRO A 296 9.37 -18.51 -3.33
CA PRO A 296 7.94 -18.68 -3.09
C PRO A 296 7.69 -18.95 -1.60
N VAL A 297 6.46 -18.72 -1.14
CA VAL A 297 6.11 -18.66 0.29
C VAL A 297 6.43 -19.94 1.05
N GLU A 298 6.30 -21.10 0.42
CA GLU A 298 6.63 -22.42 0.97
C GLU A 298 8.13 -22.62 1.25
N ALA A 299 8.98 -21.74 0.72
CA ALA A 299 10.42 -21.72 0.90
C ALA A 299 10.93 -20.47 1.63
N LEU A 300 10.03 -19.62 2.15
CA LEU A 300 10.40 -18.42 2.89
C LEU A 300 10.65 -18.74 4.36
N LEU A 301 11.81 -18.32 4.85
CA LEU A 301 12.15 -18.28 6.26
C LEU A 301 12.41 -16.83 6.68
N PRO A 302 12.16 -16.46 7.95
CA PRO A 302 12.57 -15.17 8.46
C PRO A 302 14.10 -15.05 8.36
N HIS A 303 14.58 -14.02 7.67
CA HIS A 303 16.00 -13.76 7.59
C HIS A 303 16.54 -13.37 8.98
N PRO A 304 17.71 -13.86 9.44
CA PRO A 304 18.24 -13.57 10.77
C PRO A 304 18.40 -12.07 11.09
N SER A 305 18.59 -11.25 10.06
CA SER A 305 18.72 -9.79 10.18
C SER A 305 17.38 -9.04 10.25
N ALA A 306 16.24 -9.71 9.99
CA ALA A 306 14.93 -9.07 9.86
C ALA A 306 14.57 -8.24 11.10
N LYS A 307 14.73 -8.82 12.29
CA LYS A 307 14.53 -8.14 13.58
C LYS A 307 15.35 -6.85 13.70
N VAL A 308 16.61 -6.90 13.27
CA VAL A 308 17.54 -5.78 13.41
C VAL A 308 17.28 -4.70 12.35
N LEU A 309 16.83 -5.07 11.15
CA LEU A 309 16.56 -4.14 10.05
C LEU A 309 15.15 -3.54 10.14
N MET A 310 14.16 -4.40 10.36
CA MET A 310 12.74 -4.10 10.25
C MET A 310 12.03 -4.09 11.61
N GLY A 311 12.73 -4.41 12.70
CA GLY A 311 12.21 -4.33 14.06
C GLY A 311 11.54 -5.61 14.56
N ASP A 312 11.27 -5.63 15.85
CA ASP A 312 10.62 -6.76 16.54
C ASP A 312 9.11 -6.73 16.39
N ILE A 313 8.51 -7.91 16.37
CA ILE A 313 7.06 -8.13 16.41
C ILE A 313 6.72 -8.89 17.69
N PRO A 314 5.72 -8.47 18.48
CA PRO A 314 5.23 -9.25 19.60
C PRO A 314 4.80 -10.65 19.18
N ALA A 315 5.19 -11.67 19.94
CA ALA A 315 4.89 -13.07 19.60
C ALA A 315 3.37 -13.37 19.61
N ASP A 316 2.61 -12.59 20.37
CA ASP A 316 1.17 -12.63 20.51
C ASP A 316 0.42 -11.67 19.59
N ALA A 317 1.12 -10.97 18.66
CA ALA A 317 0.46 -10.08 17.72
C ALA A 317 -0.51 -10.87 16.83
N GLU A 318 -1.79 -10.53 16.88
CA GLU A 318 -2.82 -11.21 16.09
C GLU A 318 -2.62 -10.96 14.59
N ARG A 319 -2.81 -12.01 13.80
CA ARG A 319 -2.86 -11.89 12.34
C ARG A 319 -4.28 -11.57 11.93
N VAL A 320 -4.42 -10.58 11.05
CA VAL A 320 -5.73 -10.23 10.49
C VAL A 320 -6.21 -11.34 9.55
N GLU A 321 -7.51 -11.56 9.55
CA GLU A 321 -8.18 -12.51 8.67
C GLU A 321 -9.22 -11.76 7.83
N ASP A 322 -9.15 -11.93 6.51
CA ASP A 322 -10.01 -11.28 5.51
C ASP A 322 -10.21 -9.78 5.74
N ARG A 323 -9.13 -9.08 6.12
CA ARG A 323 -9.18 -7.64 6.34
C ARG A 323 -9.50 -6.94 5.03
N GLU A 324 -10.70 -6.35 4.95
CA GLU A 324 -11.03 -5.49 3.82
C GLU A 324 -10.11 -4.26 3.80
N VAL A 325 -9.47 -4.04 2.66
CA VAL A 325 -8.63 -2.90 2.34
C VAL A 325 -9.23 -2.17 1.14
N GLN A 326 -9.48 -0.88 1.31
CA GLN A 326 -9.94 -0.01 0.23
C GLN A 326 -8.75 0.60 -0.51
N ILE A 327 -8.81 0.55 -1.83
CA ILE A 327 -7.85 1.19 -2.74
C ILE A 327 -8.59 2.14 -3.67
N ASN A 328 -7.98 3.29 -3.98
CA ASN A 328 -8.48 4.23 -4.97
C ASN A 328 -7.79 4.02 -6.31
N LEU A 329 -8.47 3.43 -7.30
CA LEU A 329 -7.87 3.19 -8.62
C LEU A 329 -7.51 4.48 -9.38
N ASN A 330 -8.08 5.61 -8.97
CA ASN A 330 -7.74 6.92 -9.50
C ASN A 330 -6.61 7.61 -8.74
N GLN A 331 -5.97 6.95 -7.76
CA GLN A 331 -4.73 7.41 -7.12
C GLN A 331 -3.62 6.39 -7.41
N PRO A 332 -2.73 6.65 -8.38
CA PRO A 332 -1.70 5.69 -8.72
C PRO A 332 -0.61 5.62 -7.63
N ARG A 333 0.30 4.65 -7.81
CA ARG A 333 1.38 4.26 -6.92
C ARG A 333 0.91 3.60 -5.62
N TRP A 334 1.75 3.66 -4.60
CA TRP A 334 1.61 2.89 -3.38
C TRP A 334 0.55 3.49 -2.47
N GLN A 335 -0.46 2.69 -2.16
CA GLN A 335 -1.47 2.97 -1.14
C GLN A 335 -1.21 2.07 0.06
N ALA A 336 -1.04 2.69 1.24
CA ALA A 336 -0.84 1.96 2.47
C ALA A 336 -2.10 1.20 2.86
N THR A 337 -1.94 -0.02 3.36
CA THR A 337 -3.07 -0.87 3.78
C THR A 337 -3.35 -0.78 5.29
N GLY A 338 -2.44 -0.16 6.06
CA GLY A 338 -2.46 -0.22 7.52
C GLY A 338 -2.04 -1.59 8.08
N LEU A 339 -1.43 -2.46 7.25
CA LEU A 339 -0.94 -3.77 7.64
C LEU A 339 0.58 -3.89 7.45
N TYR A 340 1.18 -4.79 8.21
CA TYR A 340 2.59 -5.13 8.18
C TYR A 340 2.76 -6.65 8.04
N ALA A 341 3.62 -7.09 7.13
CA ALA A 341 3.94 -8.50 6.97
C ALA A 341 5.05 -8.91 7.95
N ALA A 342 4.80 -9.93 8.76
CA ALA A 342 5.83 -10.51 9.61
C ALA A 342 6.91 -11.21 8.75
N PRO A 343 8.19 -11.19 9.18
CA PRO A 343 9.28 -11.80 8.42
C PRO A 343 9.03 -13.28 8.12
N GLY A 344 9.09 -13.65 6.83
CA GLY A 344 8.93 -15.03 6.37
C GLY A 344 7.50 -15.58 6.42
N GLU A 345 6.53 -14.82 6.93
CA GLU A 345 5.14 -15.29 7.02
C GLU A 345 4.36 -15.02 5.73
N ALA A 346 3.34 -15.85 5.51
CA ALA A 346 2.46 -15.76 4.36
C ALA A 346 1.44 -14.63 4.51
N ILE A 347 1.23 -13.89 3.44
CA ILE A 347 0.16 -12.92 3.25
C ILE A 347 -0.69 -13.39 2.09
N THR A 348 -1.97 -13.65 2.34
CA THR A 348 -2.92 -14.08 1.32
C THR A 348 -3.83 -12.93 0.95
N ILE A 349 -4.02 -12.72 -0.34
CA ILE A 349 -4.80 -11.59 -0.87
C ILE A 349 -5.85 -12.14 -1.82
N HIS A 350 -7.12 -11.89 -1.52
CA HIS A 350 -8.21 -12.21 -2.43
C HIS A 350 -8.51 -11.02 -3.33
N VAL A 351 -8.39 -11.23 -4.64
CA VAL A 351 -8.45 -10.18 -5.66
C VAL A 351 -9.72 -10.32 -6.50
N PRO A 352 -10.67 -9.36 -6.39
CA PRO A 352 -11.86 -9.35 -7.23
C PRO A 352 -11.55 -9.36 -8.72
N SER A 353 -12.46 -9.98 -9.50
CA SER A 353 -12.26 -10.21 -10.94
C SER A 353 -11.98 -8.95 -11.75
N ARG A 354 -12.59 -7.83 -11.38
CA ARG A 354 -12.38 -6.52 -12.01
C ARG A 354 -10.94 -6.02 -11.85
N LEU A 355 -10.28 -6.31 -10.73
CA LEU A 355 -8.96 -5.78 -10.40
C LEU A 355 -7.81 -6.56 -11.05
N ARG A 356 -8.01 -7.85 -11.34
CA ARG A 356 -6.96 -8.77 -11.82
C ARG A 356 -6.30 -8.37 -13.13
N LYS A 357 -7.00 -7.61 -13.98
CA LYS A 357 -6.51 -7.13 -15.28
C LYS A 357 -5.97 -5.70 -15.24
N MET A 358 -5.98 -5.07 -14.08
CA MET A 358 -5.62 -3.66 -13.93
C MET A 358 -4.13 -3.44 -13.70
N GLY A 359 -3.33 -4.51 -13.62
CA GLY A 359 -1.88 -4.42 -13.41
C GLY A 359 -1.49 -4.03 -11.98
N LEU A 360 -2.39 -4.20 -11.01
CA LEU A 360 -2.11 -3.97 -9.60
C LEU A 360 -1.00 -4.91 -9.10
N GLN A 361 -0.23 -4.42 -8.13
CA GLN A 361 0.75 -5.22 -7.42
C GLN A 361 0.58 -5.06 -5.91
N VAL A 362 0.90 -6.10 -5.14
CA VAL A 362 1.17 -5.94 -3.71
C VAL A 362 2.67 -5.72 -3.54
N ARG A 363 3.04 -4.82 -2.64
CA ARG A 363 4.41 -4.54 -2.23
C ARG A 363 4.55 -4.77 -0.73
N ILE A 364 5.64 -5.43 -0.33
CA ILE A 364 6.03 -5.61 1.07
C ILE A 364 7.38 -4.94 1.29
N GLY A 365 7.39 -3.86 2.08
CA GLY A 365 8.56 -3.02 2.33
C GLY A 365 8.68 -1.83 1.38
N THR A 366 9.28 -0.75 1.86
CA THR A 366 9.37 0.54 1.15
C THR A 366 10.77 0.85 0.61
N GLN A 367 11.79 0.09 1.01
CA GLN A 367 13.16 0.26 0.54
C GLN A 367 13.27 -0.19 -0.92
N THR A 368 13.67 0.70 -1.82
CA THR A 368 13.86 0.40 -3.26
C THR A 368 15.31 0.11 -3.61
N ASP A 369 16.24 0.45 -2.73
CA ASP A 369 17.66 0.34 -3.01
C ASP A 369 18.15 -1.10 -2.99
N ASN A 370 18.81 -1.46 -4.08
CA ASN A 370 19.78 -2.55 -4.10
C ASN A 370 21.16 -2.00 -3.74
N VAL A 371 21.57 -2.14 -2.48
CA VAL A 371 22.84 -1.55 -1.99
C VAL A 371 24.10 -2.22 -2.54
N SER A 372 23.96 -3.39 -3.19
CA SER A 372 25.04 -4.07 -3.90
C SER A 372 25.05 -3.77 -5.40
N GLN A 373 24.18 -2.91 -5.94
CA GLN A 373 24.17 -2.67 -7.38
C GLN A 373 25.44 -1.92 -7.86
N PRO A 374 25.91 -2.18 -9.09
CA PRO A 374 27.04 -1.44 -9.65
C PRO A 374 26.80 0.08 -9.64
N GLY A 375 27.79 0.84 -9.18
CA GLY A 375 27.71 2.30 -9.07
C GLY A 375 27.13 2.80 -7.74
N SER A 376 26.62 1.93 -6.87
CA SER A 376 26.31 2.28 -5.48
C SER A 376 27.59 2.72 -4.73
N ASN A 377 27.48 3.80 -3.96
CA ASN A 377 28.54 4.30 -3.07
C ASN A 377 28.90 3.29 -1.98
N THR A 378 28.05 2.28 -1.77
CA THR A 378 28.21 1.27 -0.72
C THR A 378 28.55 -0.11 -1.23
N ALA A 379 28.68 -0.30 -2.55
CA ALA A 379 28.87 -1.60 -3.17
C ALA A 379 30.08 -2.40 -2.63
N GLY A 380 31.13 -1.72 -2.13
CA GLY A 380 32.30 -2.38 -1.52
C GLY A 380 32.16 -2.76 -0.04
N SER A 381 31.09 -2.34 0.63
CA SER A 381 30.90 -2.55 2.09
C SER A 381 29.42 -2.51 2.46
N LEU A 382 28.77 -3.66 2.46
CA LEU A 382 27.35 -3.82 2.76
C LEU A 382 27.12 -3.80 4.28
N GLN A 383 26.11 -3.06 4.74
CA GLN A 383 25.68 -2.92 6.15
C GLN A 383 24.26 -3.47 6.39
N ARG A 384 23.63 -3.97 5.33
CA ARG A 384 22.40 -4.76 5.35
C ARG A 384 22.38 -5.70 4.15
N PHE A 385 21.42 -6.62 4.13
CA PHE A 385 21.20 -7.48 2.97
C PHE A 385 20.87 -6.62 1.73
N PRO A 386 21.33 -6.97 0.52
CA PRO A 386 21.24 -6.10 -0.65
C PRO A 386 19.86 -5.57 -1.00
N VAL A 387 18.85 -6.45 -0.99
CA VAL A 387 17.46 -6.15 -1.36
C VAL A 387 16.55 -6.67 -0.25
N VAL A 388 15.67 -5.82 0.28
CA VAL A 388 14.85 -6.14 1.46
C VAL A 388 13.35 -5.96 1.25
N ALA A 389 12.94 -5.42 0.09
CA ALA A 389 11.53 -5.29 -0.29
C ALA A 389 11.22 -6.17 -1.52
N ASN A 390 9.96 -6.59 -1.63
CA ASN A 390 9.49 -7.35 -2.79
C ASN A 390 8.09 -6.89 -3.23
N HIS A 391 7.72 -7.23 -4.46
CA HIS A 391 6.40 -6.95 -5.02
C HIS A 391 5.93 -8.10 -5.92
N PHE A 392 4.61 -8.28 -5.99
CA PHE A 392 3.99 -9.39 -6.68
C PHE A 392 2.73 -8.91 -7.41
N ALA A 393 2.46 -9.47 -8.60
CA ALA A 393 1.28 -9.12 -9.37
C ALA A 393 -0.02 -9.64 -8.70
N LEU A 394 -1.04 -8.80 -8.66
CA LEU A 394 -2.38 -9.16 -8.18
C LEU A 394 -3.29 -9.54 -9.36
N ASN A 395 -2.94 -10.63 -10.04
CA ASN A 395 -3.59 -11.06 -11.29
C ASN A 395 -4.34 -12.40 -11.19
N GLN A 396 -4.34 -13.04 -10.02
CA GLN A 396 -5.04 -14.28 -9.72
C GLN A 396 -6.14 -14.04 -8.68
N PRO A 397 -7.17 -14.90 -8.57
CA PRO A 397 -8.23 -14.75 -7.56
C PRO A 397 -7.71 -14.72 -6.13
N GLU A 398 -6.66 -15.50 -5.88
CA GLU A 398 -5.93 -15.54 -4.63
C GLU A 398 -4.43 -15.42 -4.96
N VAL A 399 -3.73 -14.58 -4.21
CA VAL A 399 -2.27 -14.42 -4.33
C VAL A 399 -1.67 -14.54 -2.94
N THR A 400 -0.85 -15.57 -2.73
CA THR A 400 -0.13 -15.79 -1.47
C THR A 400 1.34 -15.43 -1.64
N VAL A 401 1.82 -14.51 -0.82
CA VAL A 401 3.16 -13.89 -0.92
C VAL A 401 3.81 -13.80 0.45
N GLY A 402 5.09 -13.43 0.50
CA GLY A 402 5.77 -13.13 1.76
C GLY A 402 7.06 -12.35 1.52
N ASN A 403 7.74 -11.98 2.60
CA ASN A 403 9.05 -11.33 2.54
C ASN A 403 9.92 -11.81 3.71
N PRO A 404 11.14 -12.35 3.48
CA PRO A 404 12.06 -12.78 4.55
C PRO A 404 12.37 -11.72 5.60
N PHE A 405 12.27 -10.43 5.25
CA PHE A 405 12.54 -9.30 6.14
C PHE A 405 11.27 -8.71 6.76
N GLY A 406 10.10 -9.03 6.21
CA GLY A 406 8.83 -8.36 6.54
C GLY A 406 8.76 -6.93 6.00
N GLY A 407 7.76 -6.17 6.45
CA GLY A 407 7.60 -4.76 6.10
C GLY A 407 6.14 -4.35 5.93
N GLY A 408 5.88 -3.03 5.84
CA GLY A 408 4.55 -2.51 5.54
C GLY A 408 4.01 -3.06 4.21
N ILE A 409 2.71 -3.36 4.17
CA ILE A 409 2.01 -3.89 3.01
C ILE A 409 1.34 -2.73 2.27
N TYR A 410 1.59 -2.63 0.97
CA TYR A 410 1.06 -1.60 0.10
C TYR A 410 0.42 -2.23 -1.14
N ILE A 411 -0.64 -1.59 -1.66
CA ILE A 411 -1.15 -1.89 -2.99
C ILE A 411 -0.62 -0.84 -3.94
N GLU A 412 0.11 -1.27 -4.96
CA GLU A 412 0.63 -0.42 -6.02
C GLU A 412 -0.36 -0.40 -7.18
N VAL A 413 -0.96 0.77 -7.39
CA VAL A 413 -1.84 1.06 -8.52
C VAL A 413 -0.97 1.59 -9.68
N PRO A 414 -1.01 0.98 -10.87
CA PRO A 414 -0.15 1.43 -11.96
C PRO A 414 -0.52 2.84 -12.40
N THR A 415 0.50 3.61 -12.76
CA THR A 415 0.31 4.95 -13.30
C THR A 415 -0.17 4.83 -14.75
N GLY A 416 -1.39 5.29 -15.05
CA GLY A 416 -1.94 5.20 -16.39
C GLY A 416 -1.16 6.07 -17.39
N ALA A 417 -0.80 5.50 -18.54
CA ALA A 417 -0.06 6.20 -19.59
C ALA A 417 -0.81 7.39 -20.21
N ASN A 418 -2.08 7.66 -19.86
CA ASN A 418 -2.89 8.84 -20.27
C ASN A 418 -3.54 9.60 -19.09
N GLN A 419 -3.07 9.39 -17.85
CA GLN A 419 -3.55 10.16 -16.68
C GLN A 419 -2.79 11.50 -16.53
N GLY A 420 -3.49 12.56 -16.13
CA GLY A 420 -2.96 13.93 -15.92
C GLY A 420 -3.00 14.82 -17.16
N ASP A 421 -3.19 16.12 -16.94
CA ASP A 421 -3.29 17.17 -17.98
C ASP A 421 -1.91 17.65 -18.46
N LEU A 422 -0.91 17.63 -17.58
CA LEU A 422 0.49 17.92 -17.89
C LEU A 422 1.38 16.84 -17.29
N ARG A 423 2.41 16.45 -18.04
CA ARG A 423 3.44 15.52 -17.59
C ARG A 423 4.80 16.14 -17.67
N VAL A 424 5.47 16.21 -16.53
CA VAL A 424 6.81 16.78 -16.44
C VAL A 424 7.75 15.76 -15.87
N THR A 425 8.73 15.34 -16.68
CA THR A 425 9.80 14.46 -16.21
C THR A 425 10.70 15.23 -15.25
N THR A 426 10.87 14.69 -14.05
CA THR A 426 11.82 15.15 -13.03
C THR A 426 12.88 14.07 -12.78
N PHE A 427 13.76 14.24 -11.79
CA PHE A 427 14.97 13.41 -11.65
C PHE A 427 14.68 11.91 -11.42
N GLY A 428 13.62 11.58 -10.68
CA GLY A 428 13.18 10.20 -10.45
C GLY A 428 11.67 10.00 -10.57
N TYR A 429 10.97 11.00 -11.10
CA TYR A 429 9.52 11.11 -10.99
C TYR A 429 8.92 11.76 -12.25
N ILE A 430 7.61 11.55 -12.44
CA ILE A 430 6.84 12.27 -13.46
C ILE A 430 5.75 13.00 -12.72
N ILE A 431 5.85 14.32 -12.68
CA ILE A 431 4.79 15.16 -12.15
C ILE A 431 3.61 15.09 -13.10
N ARG A 432 2.44 14.83 -12.51
CA ARG A 432 1.15 14.93 -13.18
C ARG A 432 0.31 15.99 -12.51
N THR A 433 -0.14 16.95 -13.30
CA THR A 433 -1.09 17.96 -12.82
C THR A 433 -2.49 17.62 -13.27
N PHE A 434 -3.47 18.00 -12.48
CA PHE A 434 -4.89 17.86 -12.81
C PHE A 434 -5.60 19.18 -12.51
N GLU A 435 -6.33 19.74 -13.48
CA GLU A 435 -7.18 20.92 -13.25
C GLU A 435 -8.17 20.64 -12.11
N LYS A 436 -8.76 19.44 -12.14
CA LYS A 436 -9.58 18.88 -11.06
C LYS A 436 -9.20 17.42 -10.85
N LEU A 437 -8.97 17.03 -9.60
CA LEU A 437 -8.70 15.63 -9.28
C LEU A 437 -9.86 14.73 -9.76
N PRO A 438 -9.56 13.58 -10.36
CA PRO A 438 -10.59 12.58 -10.66
C PRO A 438 -11.29 12.18 -9.35
N SER A 439 -12.59 11.91 -9.44
CA SER A 439 -13.33 11.37 -8.28
C SER A 439 -12.71 10.03 -7.87
N PRO A 440 -12.61 9.71 -6.58
CA PRO A 440 -12.09 8.41 -6.16
C PRO A 440 -12.86 7.24 -6.80
N ASP A 441 -12.13 6.26 -7.34
CA ASP A 441 -12.69 4.97 -7.76
C ASP A 441 -12.30 3.93 -6.70
N LEU A 442 -13.06 3.92 -5.60
CA LEU A 442 -12.80 3.06 -4.46
C LEU A 442 -13.19 1.61 -4.80
N GLN A 443 -12.24 0.70 -4.62
CA GLN A 443 -12.42 -0.74 -4.76
C GLN A 443 -11.87 -1.43 -3.52
N SER A 444 -12.42 -2.59 -3.18
CA SER A 444 -11.97 -3.39 -2.05
C SER A 444 -11.21 -4.63 -2.51
N LEU A 445 -10.26 -5.08 -1.71
CA LEU A 445 -9.70 -6.43 -1.71
C LEU A 445 -9.55 -6.88 -0.25
N THR A 446 -9.38 -8.17 0.00
CA THR A 446 -9.12 -8.67 1.37
C THR A 446 -7.69 -9.16 1.51
N ILE A 447 -7.12 -8.96 2.70
CA ILE A 447 -5.77 -9.38 3.06
C ILE A 447 -5.83 -10.18 4.37
N SER A 448 -5.17 -11.34 4.40
CA SER A 448 -5.01 -12.19 5.57
C SER A 448 -3.52 -12.40 5.89
N GLY A 449 -3.20 -12.66 7.16
CA GLY A 449 -1.84 -13.00 7.63
C GLY A 449 -0.98 -11.83 8.10
N GLY A 450 -1.35 -10.58 7.81
CA GLY A 450 -0.62 -9.39 8.28
C GLY A 450 -0.95 -9.02 9.73
N ILE A 451 -0.11 -8.22 10.38
CA ILE A 451 -0.43 -7.57 11.66
C ILE A 451 -0.86 -6.12 11.43
N GLU A 452 -1.63 -5.55 12.35
CA GLU A 452 -1.99 -4.14 12.27
C GLU A 452 -0.76 -3.22 12.41
N MET A 453 -0.68 -2.22 11.53
CA MET A 453 0.36 -1.20 11.48
C MET A 453 -0.22 0.16 11.88
N PRO A 454 0.44 0.92 12.79
CA PRO A 454 0.04 2.30 13.06
C PRO A 454 0.08 3.13 11.78
N TRP A 455 -0.99 3.91 11.55
CA TRP A 455 -1.11 4.73 10.35
C TRP A 455 -1.76 6.08 10.67
N TRP A 456 -0.94 7.13 10.74
CA TRP A 456 -1.43 8.50 10.85
C TRP A 456 -2.00 8.97 9.52
N ARG A 457 -3.14 9.68 9.54
CA ARG A 457 -3.80 10.27 8.37
C ARG A 457 -4.26 11.70 8.70
N PRO A 458 -4.33 12.61 7.70
CA PRO A 458 -4.79 13.98 7.93
C PRO A 458 -6.17 14.03 8.59
N GLY A 459 -6.33 14.89 9.59
CA GLY A 459 -7.60 15.06 10.32
C GLY A 459 -7.87 14.05 11.44
N MET A 460 -6.98 13.07 11.66
CA MET A 460 -7.06 12.17 12.81
C MET A 460 -6.88 12.94 14.13
N SER A 461 -7.64 12.58 15.18
CA SER A 461 -7.49 13.20 16.49
C SER A 461 -6.24 12.70 17.22
N GLN A 462 -5.68 13.50 18.14
CA GLN A 462 -4.57 13.05 19.01
C GLN A 462 -4.94 11.82 19.84
N ALA A 463 -6.21 11.70 20.24
CA ALA A 463 -6.70 10.57 21.02
C ALA A 463 -6.74 9.29 20.18
N ASP A 464 -7.20 9.38 18.93
CA ASP A 464 -7.21 8.25 18.01
C ASP A 464 -5.80 7.87 17.57
N TRP A 465 -4.91 8.86 17.39
CA TRP A 465 -3.50 8.59 17.16
C TRP A 465 -2.84 7.80 18.28
N LYS A 466 -3.16 8.13 19.54
CA LYS A 466 -2.68 7.36 20.69
C LYS A 466 -3.17 5.90 20.66
N LYS A 467 -4.39 5.65 20.17
CA LYS A 467 -4.92 4.29 19.99
C LYS A 467 -4.25 3.57 18.82
N GLU A 468 -4.06 4.25 17.69
CA GLU A 468 -3.35 3.72 16.52
C GLU A 468 -1.92 3.27 16.87
N LEU A 469 -1.23 4.04 17.70
CA LEU A 469 0.08 3.69 18.23
C LEU A 469 0.08 2.44 19.12
N ALA A 470 -1.06 1.89 19.54
CA ALA A 470 -1.10 0.62 20.28
C ALA A 470 -0.92 -0.61 19.37
N LYS A 471 -1.05 -0.44 18.04
CA LYS A 471 -0.88 -1.52 17.07
C LYS A 471 0.54 -2.12 17.11
N PRO A 472 0.68 -3.43 16.84
CA PRO A 472 1.89 -4.18 17.15
C PRO A 472 3.06 -3.93 16.19
N ALA A 473 2.84 -3.38 14.99
CA ALA A 473 3.92 -3.28 14.00
C ALA A 473 5.09 -2.37 14.44
N PRO A 474 6.34 -2.77 14.13
CA PRO A 474 7.54 -2.00 14.48
C PRO A 474 7.73 -0.72 13.66
N TRP A 475 6.99 -0.56 12.56
CA TRP A 475 7.00 0.60 11.69
C TRP A 475 5.62 1.24 11.58
N THR A 476 5.60 2.51 11.21
CA THR A 476 4.43 3.36 11.11
C THR A 476 4.44 4.06 9.75
N GLU A 477 3.27 4.13 9.11
CA GLU A 477 3.03 5.04 7.99
C GLU A 477 2.55 6.39 8.54
N MET A 478 3.27 7.47 8.23
CA MET A 478 2.86 8.83 8.50
C MET A 478 2.39 9.46 7.19
N ASP A 479 1.08 9.49 6.96
CA ASP A 479 0.48 10.08 5.77
C ASP A 479 0.10 11.55 6.05
N PHE A 480 0.74 12.47 5.34
CA PHE A 480 0.46 13.90 5.41
C PHE A 480 -0.36 14.42 4.21
N GLY A 481 -0.91 13.52 3.39
CA GLY A 481 -1.73 13.83 2.21
C GLY A 481 -0.89 13.99 0.94
N THR A 482 0.11 14.87 0.93
CA THR A 482 1.02 15.07 -0.22
C THR A 482 2.40 14.45 -0.05
N LEU A 483 2.73 14.03 1.17
CA LEU A 483 3.99 13.37 1.52
C LEU A 483 3.70 12.25 2.53
N CYS A 484 4.26 11.06 2.31
CA CYS A 484 4.22 9.97 3.29
C CYS A 484 5.62 9.65 3.80
N LEU A 485 5.74 9.38 5.10
CA LEU A 485 6.98 8.89 5.71
C LEU A 485 6.76 7.49 6.28
N TYR A 486 7.65 6.56 5.94
CA TYR A 486 7.68 5.24 6.58
C TYR A 486 8.77 5.21 7.65
N VAL A 487 8.37 5.26 8.92
CA VAL A 487 9.26 5.51 10.07
C VAL A 487 9.14 4.42 11.14
N PRO A 488 10.17 4.22 11.98
CA PRO A 488 10.04 3.33 13.14
C PRO A 488 8.92 3.80 14.07
N THR A 489 8.07 2.89 14.54
CA THR A 489 6.97 3.20 15.47
C THR A 489 7.51 3.84 16.76
N SER A 490 8.72 3.48 17.18
CA SER A 490 9.39 4.09 18.34
C SER A 490 9.71 5.59 18.17
N ASP A 491 9.94 6.05 16.94
CA ASP A 491 10.15 7.45 16.62
C ASP A 491 8.82 8.16 16.34
N ALA A 492 7.85 7.50 15.69
CA ALA A 492 6.49 8.02 15.54
C ALA A 492 5.80 8.31 16.89
N ARG A 493 6.02 7.47 17.91
CA ARG A 493 5.54 7.72 19.30
C ARG A 493 6.05 9.04 19.90
N LYS A 494 7.19 9.56 19.42
CA LYS A 494 7.77 10.82 19.91
C LYS A 494 7.22 12.04 19.19
N ALA A 495 6.56 11.86 18.04
CA ALA A 495 5.88 12.93 17.31
C ALA A 495 4.61 13.35 18.06
N ARG A 496 4.73 14.39 18.91
CA ARG A 496 3.64 14.85 19.79
C ARG A 496 2.52 15.57 19.06
N ASN A 497 2.81 16.19 17.92
CA ASN A 497 1.86 16.96 17.13
C ASN A 497 1.90 16.53 15.65
N PRO A 498 1.38 15.34 15.32
CA PRO A 498 1.39 14.83 13.95
C PRO A 498 0.51 15.68 13.00
N GLN A 499 -0.52 16.36 13.51
CA GLN A 499 -1.31 17.33 12.73
C GLN A 499 -0.48 18.55 12.34
N GLY A 500 0.33 19.09 13.25
CA GLY A 500 1.27 20.17 12.92
C GLY A 500 2.33 19.73 11.91
N LEU A 501 2.78 18.45 11.96
CA LEU A 501 3.63 17.89 10.91
C LEU A 501 2.90 17.82 9.56
N THR A 502 1.63 17.41 9.53
CA THR A 502 0.81 17.43 8.31
C THR A 502 0.79 18.83 7.69
N GLU A 503 0.52 19.86 8.49
CA GLU A 503 0.47 21.26 8.03
C GLU A 503 1.85 21.77 7.57
N PHE A 504 2.91 21.41 8.30
CA PHE A 504 4.28 21.79 7.96
C PHE A 504 4.72 21.19 6.62
N TRP A 505 4.58 19.87 6.45
CA TRP A 505 4.99 19.19 5.23
C TRP A 505 4.15 19.60 4.04
N GLN A 506 2.83 19.82 4.22
CA GLN A 506 1.99 20.38 3.18
C GLN A 506 2.49 21.75 2.71
N LYS A 507 2.91 22.62 3.64
CA LYS A 507 3.48 23.95 3.30
C LYS A 507 4.76 23.84 2.48
N VAL A 508 5.66 22.93 2.83
CA VAL A 508 6.91 22.67 2.06
C VAL A 508 6.55 22.23 0.64
N MET A 509 5.71 21.20 0.55
CA MET A 509 5.26 20.63 -0.73
C MET A 509 4.56 21.69 -1.61
N ASP A 510 3.73 22.55 -1.02
CA ASP A 510 3.04 23.63 -1.73
C ASP A 510 3.99 24.72 -2.22
N ALA A 511 5.00 25.07 -1.43
CA ALA A 511 5.97 26.10 -1.78
C ALA A 511 6.77 25.70 -3.02
N GLU A 512 7.30 24.47 -3.03
CA GLU A 512 8.10 23.95 -4.14
C GLU A 512 7.25 23.69 -5.38
N TRP A 513 6.04 23.15 -5.21
CA TRP A 513 5.08 23.00 -6.30
C TRP A 513 4.76 24.33 -6.97
N LYS A 514 4.47 25.36 -6.16
CA LYS A 514 4.20 26.72 -6.65
C LYS A 514 5.44 27.29 -7.34
N PHE A 515 6.62 27.11 -6.77
CA PHE A 515 7.87 27.62 -7.32
C PHE A 515 8.17 27.03 -8.71
N GLY A 516 7.94 25.72 -8.89
CA GLY A 516 8.03 25.05 -10.19
C GLY A 516 7.00 25.52 -11.22
N GLY A 517 6.08 26.42 -10.85
CA GLY A 517 5.08 27.00 -11.74
C GLY A 517 3.93 26.07 -12.11
N TYR A 518 3.84 24.89 -11.49
CA TYR A 518 2.85 23.88 -11.80
C TYR A 518 1.43 24.37 -11.48
N THR A 519 0.51 24.15 -12.42
CA THR A 519 -0.92 24.46 -12.24
C THR A 519 -1.67 23.23 -11.72
N GLY A 520 -2.91 23.43 -11.26
CA GLY A 520 -3.77 22.32 -10.82
C GLY A 520 -3.32 21.64 -9.52
N THR A 521 -3.74 20.39 -9.36
CA THR A 521 -3.63 19.62 -8.12
C THR A 521 -2.74 18.40 -8.29
N ARG A 522 -2.02 18.03 -7.22
CA ARG A 522 -1.23 16.80 -7.09
C ARG A 522 -2.12 15.63 -6.71
N LEU A 523 -1.95 14.49 -7.37
CA LEU A 523 -2.69 13.26 -7.08
C LEU A 523 -1.86 12.22 -6.33
N GLU A 524 -0.58 12.13 -6.69
CA GLU A 524 0.39 11.14 -6.21
C GLU A 524 1.17 11.74 -5.03
N PRO A 525 1.03 11.21 -3.79
CA PRO A 525 1.84 11.67 -2.66
C PRO A 525 3.31 11.29 -2.89
N MET A 526 4.24 12.18 -2.58
CA MET A 526 5.66 11.82 -2.50
C MET A 526 5.92 10.93 -1.29
N ARG A 527 7.04 10.22 -1.26
CA ARG A 527 7.38 9.31 -0.17
C ARG A 527 8.82 9.44 0.26
N ILE A 528 9.08 9.35 1.55
CA ILE A 528 10.44 9.19 2.10
C ILE A 528 10.52 7.87 2.85
N SER A 529 11.49 7.05 2.47
CA SER A 529 11.84 5.79 3.11
C SER A 529 13.16 5.95 3.84
N PHE A 530 13.16 5.50 5.09
CA PHE A 530 14.32 5.54 5.95
C PHE A 530 14.99 4.17 6.01
N ASP A 531 16.29 4.11 5.72
CA ASP A 531 17.04 2.87 5.59
C ASP A 531 18.36 2.94 6.37
N ARG A 532 18.84 1.80 6.88
CA ARG A 532 20.17 1.71 7.48
C ARG A 532 21.26 2.06 6.50
N GLN A 533 21.09 1.69 5.23
CA GLN A 533 22.06 1.90 4.18
C GLN A 533 21.33 2.22 2.88
N ILE A 534 21.71 3.33 2.27
CA ILE A 534 21.22 3.75 0.95
C ILE A 534 22.34 3.60 -0.08
N ALA A 535 21.97 3.49 -1.35
CA ALA A 535 22.89 3.21 -2.46
C ALA A 535 23.68 4.46 -2.89
N TYR A 536 23.13 5.65 -2.70
CA TYR A 536 23.72 6.89 -3.22
C TYR A 536 23.70 8.02 -2.20
N GLY A 537 24.75 8.84 -2.23
CA GLY A 537 24.82 10.09 -1.47
C GLY A 537 24.58 9.93 0.04
N PHE A 538 24.04 10.99 0.62
CA PHE A 538 23.56 11.04 2.01
C PHE A 538 22.04 10.89 2.11
N MET A 539 21.36 11.36 1.06
CA MET A 539 19.97 11.15 0.70
C MET A 539 19.94 11.15 -0.82
N HIS A 540 18.91 10.57 -1.43
CA HIS A 540 18.69 10.76 -2.87
C HIS A 540 17.20 10.71 -3.22
N SER A 541 16.83 11.50 -4.22
CA SER A 541 15.47 11.59 -4.69
C SER A 541 15.00 10.37 -5.48
N GLY A 542 13.70 10.34 -5.79
CA GLY A 542 13.03 9.23 -6.43
C GLY A 542 11.73 8.88 -5.71
N TYR A 543 11.12 7.76 -6.11
CA TYR A 543 9.92 7.26 -5.46
C TYR A 543 10.20 5.89 -4.84
N PRO A 544 10.51 5.83 -3.54
CA PRO A 544 10.60 6.93 -2.58
C PRO A 544 11.95 7.66 -2.60
N ILE A 545 12.01 8.84 -1.98
CA ILE A 545 13.25 9.47 -1.53
C ILE A 545 13.86 8.56 -0.47
N MET A 546 15.13 8.19 -0.64
CA MET A 546 15.82 7.32 0.30
C MET A 546 16.72 8.14 1.22
N ALA A 547 16.52 8.00 2.53
CA ALA A 547 17.28 8.69 3.56
C ALA A 547 17.84 7.70 4.59
N PHE A 548 18.93 8.05 5.28
CA PHE A 548 19.40 7.19 6.37
C PHE A 548 18.43 7.19 7.57
N LEU A 549 18.36 6.05 8.25
CA LEU A 549 17.42 5.79 9.34
C LEU A 549 17.41 6.83 10.48
N PRO A 550 18.56 7.34 10.95
CA PRO A 550 18.57 8.36 12.01
C PRO A 550 17.80 9.63 11.66
N GLN A 551 17.70 10.00 10.38
CA GLN A 551 17.01 11.20 9.92
C GLN A 551 15.49 11.11 10.04
N ALA A 552 14.92 9.92 10.27
CA ALA A 552 13.49 9.77 10.58
C ALA A 552 13.07 10.67 11.77
N LYS A 553 13.95 10.83 12.76
CA LYS A 553 13.71 11.70 13.92
C LYS A 553 13.67 13.18 13.53
N GLU A 554 14.55 13.59 12.63
CA GLU A 554 14.59 14.97 12.13
C GLU A 554 13.34 15.31 11.32
N ALA A 555 12.84 14.34 10.53
CA ALA A 555 11.60 14.51 9.77
C ALA A 555 10.33 14.58 10.64
N LEU A 556 10.41 14.10 11.89
CA LEU A 556 9.31 14.08 12.86
C LEU A 556 9.43 15.17 13.95
N ASP A 557 10.55 15.89 14.01
CA ASP A 557 10.78 16.96 14.99
C ASP A 557 10.23 18.28 14.48
N LEU A 558 8.90 18.46 14.63
CA LEU A 558 8.19 19.66 14.19
C LEU A 558 8.84 20.94 14.72
N LYS A 559 9.28 20.96 15.98
CA LYS A 559 9.86 22.16 16.58
C LYS A 559 11.16 22.56 15.86
N THR A 560 12.05 21.61 15.64
CA THR A 560 13.31 21.87 14.93
C THR A 560 13.04 22.29 13.48
N LEU A 561 12.09 21.62 12.81
CA LEU A 561 11.66 21.96 11.45
C LEU A 561 11.11 23.39 11.34
N GLU A 562 10.27 23.82 12.30
CA GLU A 562 9.72 25.18 12.35
C GLU A 562 10.75 26.25 12.74
N GLU A 563 11.79 25.90 13.51
CA GLU A 563 12.81 26.86 13.95
C GLU A 563 13.96 27.03 12.94
N LYS A 564 14.35 25.93 12.27
CA LYS A 564 15.58 25.84 11.45
C LYS A 564 15.37 25.32 10.03
N GLY A 565 14.26 24.63 9.75
CA GLY A 565 14.07 23.88 8.51
C GLY A 565 15.02 22.69 8.41
N ASN A 566 15.02 22.03 7.25
CA ASN A 566 15.98 20.98 6.93
C ASN A 566 16.33 21.03 5.44
N TRP A 567 17.48 21.63 5.11
CA TRP A 567 17.93 21.79 3.73
C TRP A 567 17.97 20.48 2.97
N GLY A 568 18.43 19.39 3.60
CA GLY A 568 18.53 18.08 2.95
C GLY A 568 17.18 17.56 2.46
N PHE A 569 16.15 17.53 3.32
CA PHE A 569 14.83 17.04 2.90
C PHE A 569 14.22 17.92 1.81
N PHE A 570 14.32 19.24 1.94
CA PHE A 570 13.76 20.16 0.95
C PHE A 570 14.54 20.09 -0.38
N HIS A 571 15.83 19.79 -0.35
CA HIS A 571 16.62 19.56 -1.55
C HIS A 571 16.15 18.32 -2.31
N GLU A 572 15.94 17.18 -1.63
CA GLU A 572 15.47 15.98 -2.31
C GLU A 572 14.02 16.06 -2.79
N ILE A 573 13.13 16.69 -2.01
CA ILE A 573 11.76 17.01 -2.45
C ILE A 573 11.83 17.95 -3.66
N GLY A 574 12.77 18.89 -3.64
CA GLY A 574 13.03 19.80 -4.75
C GLY A 574 13.40 19.08 -6.03
N HIS A 575 14.21 18.01 -5.98
CA HIS A 575 14.55 17.22 -7.17
C HIS A 575 13.32 16.54 -7.79
N ASP A 576 12.37 16.11 -6.96
CA ASP A 576 11.11 15.54 -7.45
C ASP A 576 10.17 16.61 -8.03
N HIS A 577 10.34 17.88 -7.64
CA HIS A 577 9.72 19.07 -8.23
C HIS A 577 10.52 19.73 -9.36
N GLN A 578 11.76 19.29 -9.63
CA GLN A 578 12.65 19.95 -10.56
C GLN A 578 12.44 19.45 -12.00
N PRO A 579 12.00 20.31 -12.94
CA PRO A 579 11.71 19.88 -14.31
C PRO A 579 13.00 19.64 -15.10
N GLN A 580 13.34 18.38 -15.34
CA GLN A 580 14.56 17.99 -16.07
C GLN A 580 14.53 18.41 -17.54
N CYS A 581 13.33 18.52 -18.12
CA CYS A 581 13.15 18.94 -19.51
C CYS A 581 13.64 20.37 -19.83
N ILE A 582 13.73 21.23 -18.81
CA ILE A 582 14.12 22.65 -18.96
C ILE A 582 15.35 23.01 -18.11
N THR A 583 15.82 22.08 -17.27
CA THR A 583 17.01 22.31 -16.44
C THR A 583 18.27 22.24 -17.31
N PRO A 584 19.11 23.30 -17.35
CA PRO A 584 20.38 23.28 -18.07
C PRO A 584 21.30 22.16 -17.60
N ASP A 585 22.11 21.61 -18.51
CA ASP A 585 23.06 20.57 -18.13
C ASP A 585 24.10 21.11 -17.13
N GLY A 586 24.42 20.32 -16.11
CA GLY A 586 25.30 20.75 -15.01
C GLY A 586 24.62 21.58 -13.92
N PHE A 587 23.34 21.92 -14.08
CA PHE A 587 22.58 22.71 -13.10
C PHE A 587 21.63 21.87 -12.24
N THR A 588 21.56 20.54 -12.39
CA THR A 588 20.67 19.66 -11.62
C THR A 588 20.83 19.87 -10.10
N GLU A 589 22.05 19.86 -9.60
CA GLU A 589 22.34 20.08 -8.17
C GLU A 589 22.30 21.57 -7.76
N SER A 590 22.10 22.47 -8.72
CA SER A 590 22.16 23.92 -8.52
C SER A 590 20.77 24.53 -8.49
N THR A 591 19.94 24.28 -9.51
CA THR A 591 18.59 24.85 -9.58
C THR A 591 17.64 24.19 -8.59
N VAL A 592 17.90 22.96 -8.15
CA VAL A 592 17.15 22.33 -7.05
C VAL A 592 17.23 23.14 -5.76
N ASN A 593 18.37 23.80 -5.49
CA ASN A 593 18.53 24.64 -4.31
C ASN A 593 17.63 25.90 -4.38
N LEU A 594 17.13 26.29 -5.56
CA LEU A 594 16.11 27.34 -5.68
C LEU A 594 14.74 26.85 -5.19
N PHE A 595 14.40 25.57 -5.40
CA PHE A 595 13.22 24.94 -4.81
C PHE A 595 13.35 24.90 -3.29
N THR A 596 14.51 24.47 -2.79
CA THR A 596 14.82 24.50 -1.35
C THR A 596 14.68 25.91 -0.75
N MET A 597 15.23 26.93 -1.42
CA MET A 597 15.08 28.33 -1.02
C MET A 597 13.61 28.77 -1.00
N SER A 598 12.77 28.27 -1.92
CA SER A 598 11.33 28.56 -1.94
C SER A 598 10.60 27.97 -0.72
N ALA A 599 10.96 26.76 -0.30
CA ALA A 599 10.45 26.16 0.93
C ALA A 599 10.89 26.97 2.16
N TYR A 600 12.16 27.37 2.22
CA TYR A 600 12.66 28.26 3.28
C TYR A 600 11.93 29.60 3.31
N ALA A 601 11.67 30.23 2.16
CA ALA A 601 10.91 31.46 2.08
C ALA A 601 9.46 31.31 2.58
N ALA A 602 8.83 30.15 2.34
CA ALA A 602 7.47 29.86 2.83
C ALA A 602 7.42 29.58 4.34
N ILE A 603 8.42 28.88 4.88
CA ILE A 603 8.52 28.57 6.32
C ILE A 603 8.96 29.81 7.11
N PHE A 604 9.92 30.57 6.59
CA PHE A 604 10.56 31.71 7.22
C PHE A 604 10.38 33.01 6.41
N PRO A 605 9.16 33.55 6.27
CA PRO A 605 8.89 34.68 5.37
C PRO A 605 9.60 35.99 5.76
N LYS A 606 10.20 36.06 6.96
CA LYS A 606 10.97 37.22 7.45
C LYS A 606 12.49 37.00 7.41
N ARG A 607 12.95 35.83 6.98
CA ARG A 607 14.38 35.52 6.83
C ARG A 607 14.72 35.53 5.35
N ASP A 608 15.91 36.01 5.03
CA ASP A 608 16.45 35.84 3.68
C ASP A 608 16.70 34.33 3.45
N PRO A 609 16.05 33.70 2.45
CA PRO A 609 16.23 32.27 2.18
C PRO A 609 17.67 31.92 1.79
N LYS A 610 18.48 32.87 1.33
CA LYS A 610 19.93 32.67 1.08
C LYS A 610 20.68 32.31 2.36
N LEU A 611 20.19 32.73 3.53
CA LEU A 611 20.78 32.39 4.84
C LEU A 611 20.40 30.98 5.32
N GLY A 612 19.65 30.21 4.52
CA GLY A 612 19.29 28.83 4.83
C GLY A 612 20.47 27.85 4.75
N HIS A 613 21.56 28.21 4.06
CA HIS A 613 22.77 27.38 3.93
C HIS A 613 24.05 28.21 3.96
N GLU A 614 25.07 27.74 4.69
CA GLU A 614 26.34 28.47 4.86
C GLU A 614 27.11 28.69 3.54
N SER A 615 26.96 27.76 2.58
CA SER A 615 27.59 27.88 1.26
C SER A 615 27.15 29.11 0.47
N LEU A 616 26.02 29.73 0.82
CA LEU A 616 25.50 30.94 0.18
C LEU A 616 25.91 32.23 0.91
N ALA A 617 26.77 32.15 1.92
CA ALA A 617 27.19 33.32 2.72
C ALA A 617 28.02 34.36 1.95
N HIS A 618 28.68 33.95 0.85
CA HIS A 618 29.55 34.80 0.02
C HIS A 618 29.13 34.76 -1.47
N PRO A 619 27.92 35.26 -1.80
CA PRO A 619 27.36 35.12 -3.15
C PRO A 619 28.18 35.81 -4.24
N ASP A 620 28.82 36.94 -3.94
CA ASP A 620 29.65 37.68 -4.89
C ASP A 620 30.93 36.91 -5.29
N GLU A 621 31.53 36.18 -4.34
CA GLU A 621 32.70 35.34 -4.62
C GLU A 621 32.33 34.13 -5.51
N LEU A 622 31.16 33.53 -5.26
CA LEU A 622 30.63 32.46 -6.09
C LEU A 622 30.33 32.96 -7.51
N LEU A 623 29.68 34.11 -7.65
CA LEU A 623 29.36 34.70 -8.94
C LEU A 623 30.63 35.05 -9.72
N LYS A 624 31.65 35.57 -9.04
CA LYS A 624 32.96 35.81 -9.66
C LYS A 624 33.57 34.51 -10.20
N ARG A 625 33.62 33.44 -9.40
CA ARG A 625 34.10 32.13 -9.86
C ARG A 625 33.34 31.62 -11.08
N ARG A 626 32.01 31.84 -11.12
CA ARG A 626 31.19 31.50 -12.28
C ARG A 626 31.61 32.28 -13.52
N ARG A 627 31.80 33.60 -13.41
CA ARG A 627 32.28 34.48 -14.49
C ARG A 627 33.70 34.10 -14.96
N ASP A 628 34.53 33.57 -14.06
CA ASP A 628 35.88 33.05 -14.38
C ASP A 628 35.84 31.67 -15.07
N GLY A 629 34.65 31.08 -15.27
CA GLY A 629 34.44 29.87 -16.06
C GLY A 629 34.25 28.58 -15.26
N GLU A 630 34.20 28.65 -13.93
CA GLU A 630 33.92 27.48 -13.09
C GLU A 630 32.45 27.04 -13.24
N SER A 631 32.21 25.74 -13.48
CA SER A 631 30.88 25.19 -13.75
C SER A 631 30.57 23.85 -13.08
N ALA A 632 31.52 23.31 -12.31
CA ALA A 632 31.38 22.00 -11.67
C ALA A 632 30.78 22.06 -10.25
N ASP A 633 30.94 23.19 -9.56
CA ASP A 633 30.45 23.39 -8.20
C ASP A 633 28.98 23.86 -8.22
N PRO A 634 28.03 23.12 -7.64
CA PRO A 634 26.63 23.51 -7.63
C PRO A 634 26.36 24.86 -6.97
N TRP A 635 27.17 25.25 -5.98
CA TRP A 635 27.04 26.53 -5.28
C TRP A 635 27.50 27.70 -6.15
N VAL A 636 28.52 27.48 -6.98
CA VAL A 636 28.93 28.44 -8.01
C VAL A 636 27.84 28.60 -9.06
N ASN A 637 27.23 27.50 -9.49
CA ASN A 637 26.18 27.55 -10.51
C ASN A 637 24.89 28.24 -10.03
N ILE A 638 24.44 27.99 -8.80
CA ILE A 638 23.25 28.69 -8.26
C ILE A 638 23.48 30.21 -8.12
N SER A 639 24.74 30.66 -7.96
CA SER A 639 25.06 32.08 -7.83
C SER A 639 24.58 32.93 -9.01
N VAL A 640 24.42 32.34 -10.21
CA VAL A 640 23.86 32.97 -11.40
C VAL A 640 22.47 33.57 -11.15
N PHE A 641 21.69 32.92 -10.28
CA PHE A 641 20.32 33.35 -9.99
C PHE A 641 20.22 34.36 -8.85
N LEU A 642 21.27 34.54 -8.05
CA LEU A 642 21.19 35.38 -6.84
C LEU A 642 21.02 36.87 -7.17
N PRO A 643 21.78 37.48 -8.11
CA PRO A 643 21.53 38.88 -8.49
C PRO A 643 20.17 39.09 -9.15
N LEU A 644 19.67 38.07 -9.87
CA LEU A 644 18.33 38.09 -10.45
C LEU A 644 17.25 38.11 -9.36
N ILE A 645 17.44 37.33 -8.30
CA ILE A 645 16.57 37.31 -7.12
C ILE A 645 16.65 38.65 -6.38
N ASP A 646 17.83 39.24 -6.23
CA ASP A 646 18.01 40.52 -5.54
C ASP A 646 17.37 41.69 -6.30
N ALA A 647 17.44 41.68 -7.63
CA ALA A 647 16.85 42.72 -8.48
C ALA A 647 15.34 42.57 -8.68
N PHE A 648 14.84 41.34 -8.87
CA PHE A 648 13.46 41.09 -9.34
C PHE A 648 12.63 40.19 -8.43
N GLY A 649 13.19 39.72 -7.32
CA GLY A 649 12.56 38.83 -6.35
C GLY A 649 12.44 37.38 -6.83
N MET A 650 12.27 36.45 -5.88
CA MET A 650 12.06 35.02 -6.17
C MET A 650 10.85 34.75 -7.09
N ASP A 651 9.81 35.59 -7.02
CA ASP A 651 8.62 35.47 -7.87
C ASP A 651 8.94 35.59 -9.38
N SER A 652 10.02 36.29 -9.75
CA SER A 652 10.47 36.36 -11.14
C SER A 652 10.80 34.97 -11.72
N LEU A 653 11.44 34.11 -10.93
CA LEU A 653 11.76 32.73 -11.30
C LEU A 653 10.50 31.86 -11.36
N THR A 654 9.58 32.01 -10.39
CA THR A 654 8.29 31.32 -10.41
C THR A 654 7.46 31.67 -11.65
N ARG A 655 7.41 32.95 -12.04
CA ARG A 655 6.71 33.39 -13.26
C ARG A 655 7.40 32.87 -14.53
N MET A 656 8.73 32.79 -14.53
CA MET A 656 9.50 32.20 -15.62
C MET A 656 9.20 30.70 -15.77
N PHE A 657 9.25 29.92 -14.69
CA PHE A 657 8.86 28.49 -14.71
C PHE A 657 7.42 28.31 -15.20
N SER A 658 6.49 29.12 -14.68
CA SER A 658 5.08 29.09 -15.10
C SER A 658 4.89 29.34 -16.60
N SER A 659 5.81 30.06 -17.26
CA SER A 659 5.70 30.36 -18.70
C SER A 659 5.86 29.13 -19.59
N TYR A 660 6.66 28.15 -19.16
CA TYR A 660 6.82 26.88 -19.89
C TYR A 660 5.49 26.12 -19.97
N TRP A 661 4.75 26.08 -18.87
CA TRP A 661 3.53 25.27 -18.79
C TRP A 661 2.32 25.91 -19.49
N LYS A 662 2.28 27.24 -19.60
CA LYS A 662 1.19 27.95 -20.30
C LYS A 662 1.19 27.72 -21.81
N GLU A 663 2.36 27.47 -22.40
CA GLU A 663 2.53 27.28 -23.84
C GLU A 663 2.37 25.81 -24.24
N ASP A 664 2.82 24.88 -23.39
CA ASP A 664 2.91 23.44 -23.69
C ASP A 664 1.69 22.59 -23.26
N THR A 665 0.71 23.17 -22.55
CA THR A 665 -0.58 22.50 -22.24
C THR A 665 -1.41 22.12 -23.47
N LYS A 666 -1.00 22.52 -24.69
CA LYS A 666 -1.67 22.14 -25.94
C LYS A 666 -1.36 20.71 -26.39
N HIS A 667 -0.32 20.08 -25.86
CA HIS A 667 0.16 18.77 -26.33
C HIS A 667 0.26 17.68 -25.23
N GLY A 668 -0.03 18.00 -23.96
CA GLY A 668 -0.11 17.02 -22.86
C GLY A 668 1.23 16.53 -22.30
N ASP A 669 2.35 16.80 -22.97
CA ASP A 669 3.71 16.46 -22.55
C ASP A 669 4.58 17.74 -22.41
N ALA A 670 5.49 17.73 -21.45
CA ALA A 670 6.53 18.76 -21.29
C ALA A 670 7.42 18.90 -22.55
N PRO A 671 8.03 20.08 -22.77
CA PRO A 671 8.87 20.32 -23.93
C PRO A 671 10.11 19.44 -23.91
N ARG A 672 10.70 19.20 -25.08
CA ARG A 672 11.93 18.42 -25.23
C ARG A 672 13.00 19.29 -25.89
N TYR A 673 13.81 19.92 -25.06
CA TYR A 673 14.90 20.79 -25.50
C TYR A 673 16.25 20.07 -25.41
N SER A 674 17.12 20.36 -26.39
CA SER A 674 18.56 20.12 -26.32
C SER A 674 19.23 20.98 -25.24
N SER A 675 20.49 20.71 -24.93
CA SER A 675 21.24 21.43 -23.88
C SER A 675 21.26 22.95 -24.10
N ASP A 676 21.59 23.39 -25.32
CA ASP A 676 21.67 24.80 -25.69
C ASP A 676 20.28 25.45 -25.70
N GLU A 677 19.25 24.74 -26.18
CA GLU A 677 17.87 25.23 -26.17
C GLU A 677 17.35 25.45 -24.75
N ARG A 678 17.71 24.60 -23.77
CA ARG A 678 17.31 24.82 -22.38
C ARG A 678 17.87 26.12 -21.82
N GLN A 679 19.14 26.41 -22.09
CA GLN A 679 19.78 27.66 -21.68
C GLN A 679 19.14 28.85 -22.40
N ASP A 680 18.99 28.78 -23.72
CA ASP A 680 18.44 29.87 -24.52
C ASP A 680 16.99 30.20 -24.15
N HIS A 681 16.15 29.18 -23.95
CA HIS A 681 14.78 29.35 -23.49
C HIS A 681 14.70 29.94 -22.08
N LEU A 682 15.60 29.55 -21.17
CA LEU A 682 15.65 30.10 -19.83
C LEU A 682 15.93 31.61 -19.89
N VAL A 683 16.95 32.02 -20.66
CA VAL A 683 17.34 33.43 -20.82
C VAL A 683 16.19 34.23 -21.44
N LEU A 684 15.62 33.74 -22.55
CA LEU A 684 14.52 34.39 -23.24
C LEU A 684 13.30 34.57 -22.32
N ARG A 685 12.84 33.49 -21.69
CA ARG A 685 11.64 33.52 -20.84
C ARG A 685 11.86 34.38 -19.60
N TYR A 686 13.06 34.34 -19.01
CA TYR A 686 13.39 35.19 -17.87
C TYR A 686 13.34 36.67 -18.27
N GLY A 687 14.05 37.08 -19.33
CA GLY A 687 14.05 38.46 -19.82
C GLY A 687 12.65 38.98 -20.18
N GLN A 688 11.84 38.15 -20.85
CA GLN A 688 10.43 38.47 -21.15
C GLN A 688 9.56 38.61 -19.89
N THR A 689 9.88 37.86 -18.83
CA THR A 689 9.15 37.87 -17.55
C THR A 689 9.44 39.14 -16.75
N VAL A 690 10.69 39.60 -16.73
CA VAL A 690 11.12 40.81 -16.00
C VAL A 690 11.11 42.07 -16.86
N LYS A 691 10.86 41.95 -18.18
CA LYS A 691 10.88 43.05 -19.15
C LYS A 691 12.24 43.78 -19.13
N ARG A 692 13.31 42.99 -19.20
CA ARG A 692 14.70 43.45 -19.28
C ARG A 692 15.47 42.62 -20.29
N ASP A 693 16.43 43.24 -20.95
CA ASP A 693 17.43 42.52 -21.73
C ASP A 693 18.52 42.02 -20.79
N VAL A 694 18.43 40.73 -20.46
CA VAL A 694 19.37 40.01 -19.58
C VAL A 694 20.43 39.24 -20.36
N SER A 695 20.46 39.39 -21.69
CA SER A 695 21.31 38.57 -22.56
C SER A 695 22.80 38.72 -22.24
N ALA A 696 23.28 39.96 -22.11
CA ALA A 696 24.68 40.27 -21.78
C ALA A 696 25.10 39.65 -20.43
N TYR A 697 24.23 39.75 -19.41
CA TYR A 697 24.49 39.15 -18.11
C TYR A 697 24.67 37.63 -18.21
N PHE A 698 23.73 36.94 -18.85
CA PHE A 698 23.78 35.48 -18.98
C PHE A 698 25.00 35.01 -19.79
N GLU A 699 25.40 35.75 -20.83
CA GLU A 699 26.67 35.48 -21.53
C GLU A 699 27.89 35.66 -20.62
N SER A 700 27.89 36.67 -19.75
CA SER A 700 28.99 36.94 -18.81
C SER A 700 29.19 35.80 -17.80
N VAL A 701 28.15 35.00 -17.55
CA VAL A 701 28.18 33.80 -16.72
C VAL A 701 28.11 32.53 -17.56
N HIS A 702 28.61 32.57 -18.81
CA HIS A 702 28.78 31.43 -19.72
C HIS A 702 27.51 30.61 -19.99
N PHE A 703 26.35 31.25 -20.10
CA PHE A 703 25.19 30.64 -20.74
C PHE A 703 25.26 30.84 -22.26
N TYR A 704 24.77 29.85 -23.00
CA TYR A 704 24.48 30.03 -24.42
C TYR A 704 23.28 30.95 -24.60
N VAL A 705 23.44 32.00 -25.43
CA VAL A 705 22.37 32.93 -25.82
C VAL A 705 22.39 33.09 -27.34
N SER A 706 21.32 32.65 -27.99
CA SER A 706 21.24 32.69 -29.44
C SER A 706 21.06 34.13 -29.97
N PRO A 707 21.48 34.42 -31.21
CA PRO A 707 21.19 35.71 -31.84
C PRO A 707 19.68 36.03 -31.90
N SER A 708 18.84 34.99 -31.97
CA SER A 708 17.38 35.13 -31.95
C SER A 708 16.89 35.65 -30.60
N THR A 709 17.38 35.06 -29.50
CA THR A 709 17.05 35.51 -28.13
C THR A 709 17.50 36.94 -27.89
N LYS A 710 18.73 37.31 -28.28
CA LYS A 710 19.22 38.69 -28.17
C LYS A 710 18.34 39.68 -28.91
N LYS A 711 17.96 39.36 -30.15
CA LYS A 711 17.07 40.20 -30.96
C LYS A 711 15.68 40.36 -30.34
N GLN A 712 15.14 39.31 -29.70
CA GLN A 712 13.85 39.38 -29.04
C GLN A 712 13.89 40.18 -27.73
N LEU A 713 15.04 40.17 -27.05
CA LEU A 713 15.22 40.90 -25.80
C LEU A 713 15.67 42.35 -26.01
N SER A 714 16.24 42.70 -27.16
CA SER A 714 16.76 44.06 -27.44
C SER A 714 15.72 45.18 -27.42
N ASP A 715 14.43 44.85 -27.42
CA ASP A 715 13.34 45.81 -27.26
C ASP A 715 13.15 46.24 -25.80
N PHE A 716 13.80 45.57 -24.84
CA PHE A 716 13.77 45.90 -23.42
C PHE A 716 15.01 46.70 -22.99
N GLU A 717 14.89 47.40 -21.86
CA GLU A 717 16.04 48.05 -21.21
C GLU A 717 17.08 47.00 -20.80
N ALA A 718 18.35 47.23 -21.14
CA ALA A 718 19.47 46.38 -20.73
C ALA A 718 19.61 46.33 -19.21
N TRP A 719 19.88 45.14 -18.69
CA TRP A 719 20.11 44.93 -17.27
C TRP A 719 21.42 44.19 -17.02
N GLU A 720 22.17 44.69 -16.04
CA GLU A 720 23.34 44.07 -15.44
C GLU A 720 23.26 44.29 -13.91
N PRO A 721 23.72 43.33 -13.09
CA PRO A 721 23.66 43.40 -11.63
C PRO A 721 24.67 44.34 -10.98
#